data_AF-A0A7V5BDB7-F1
#
_entry.id   AF-A0A7V5BDB7-F1
#
_cell.length_a   1.000
_cell.length_b   1.000
_cell.length_c   1.000
_cell.angle_alpha   90.00
_cell.angle_beta   90.00
_cell.angle_gamma   90.00
#
_symmetry.space_group_name_H-M   'P 1'
#
loop_
_entity.id
_entity.type
_entity.pdbx_description
1 polymer ?
#
loop_
_entity_poly.entity_id
_entity_poly.type
_entity_poly.pdbx_seq_one_letter_code
_entity_poly.pdbx_strand_id
1 'polypeptide(L)'
;NGCTNSSTTDIVVNPLPVVNAGTYGPVCIDGASITLAGTPAGGTFSGPGVSGTSFDPASAGAGTHTITYNYTDGNGCANSATTSIVVNALPIVNATSNGPVCNGADLQLTDSSPNAVAWTWEGPNGFSDTTQNPMIPGVSMLANGQYFVTVIDNNGCSNDGGVNVVVNPTPSLNVISNSPVCSGNDLTLGEIAGDAVSWSWSGPNGQASTLQQPIFSNVTELDAGTYTVTITDVNGCTDSTSTDIVVHSLPIVDAGTYNPVCIDGGIFTLQGTPAGGVFTGVGVVGSTFDPAQAGVGVHTIIYDYTDINGCSAQASTNVTVNALPIVTISAVGPVCYDEAPVLLSGNPVGGTFAGAGVSGNFFYPSVAGVGTQTITYKYKDSNGCFAQATMDIVVNSLPIADAGAPDTVRCNKPNVLLDGSLSSKGNMFSYQWTTNIGNIVSGGTTLNPIVNAGGVYVLNVTNIVTGCNAVDSVVIVDRTLAPIAKSALPDTLTCDRAELNLDATASSQGSYFDYQWTTVDGLIVSGETSLEPTVNRPGTYVLEVTNTRTGCNALTDVKVFQDIVQPSADAGADQKLTCFASDVVLLGSAYGANGIYDFEWVTTDGHIVSGEHSLNPLVDSAGSYTLKVIDKVNGCVNTDDVDIVSDIQTPEVVSYPPSELNCLISEVVISAQSSNATLDFTWTTDDGEIKTGANTSTPLVTEPGTYTFVATDVANGCTATNSITVSENVQVPVADAGDNQFLNCDVNQMAIGGVDNGNYPNYTFSWLTSDGSFVTAQDVPNPVINEEGVYMVHVVDTENGCTADDTLTVIKTPGIVDMQLDLSLPSCRGTGGVISVDSVLGGTAPYVYSFNDGQSFGTIDEIGNLEPGTYGVVVQDGYGCEYNTTVTLPTPQAPEILVEPNVEIELGDSTMLEVFTDVLPEHLDTVMWNPINTLSCTDCLSPYASPMATTLYQVWVVDDLGCRASANITVNVVDPDVFIPNIFAPGSGDDRNNHFSIFANPEKIDKILELRIFDRWGTMVYEGIDLPPNNPSFGWDGTYHGRKMDPAVFVYSTKVRWINGKEKVFKGDITLIR
;
A
#
# COMPACT_ATOMS: atom_id res chain seq x y z
N ASN A 1 4.35 158.28 -49.80
CA ASN A 1 3.32 157.40 -50.39
C ASN A 1 3.46 156.02 -49.77
N GLY A 2 2.60 155.68 -48.81
CA GLY A 2 2.65 154.39 -48.11
C GLY A 2 1.25 153.96 -47.74
N CYS A 3 0.81 152.83 -48.28
CA CYS A 3 -0.46 152.19 -47.96
C CYS A 3 -0.20 150.68 -47.89
N THR A 4 -0.10 150.15 -46.68
CA THR A 4 -0.09 148.70 -46.41
C THR A 4 -1.47 148.31 -45.90
N ASN A 5 -2.13 147.38 -46.57
CA ASN A 5 -3.42 146.85 -46.15
C ASN A 5 -3.20 145.54 -45.38
N SER A 6 -3.88 145.36 -44.25
CA SER A 6 -3.77 144.18 -43.39
C SER A 6 -5.16 143.71 -42.98
N SER A 7 -5.49 142.47 -43.32
CA SER A 7 -6.72 141.80 -42.89
C SER A 7 -6.40 140.77 -41.82
N THR A 8 -7.20 140.75 -40.75
CA THR A 8 -7.16 139.73 -39.69
C THR A 8 -8.38 138.82 -39.81
N THR A 9 -8.16 137.52 -39.65
CA THR A 9 -9.21 136.49 -39.56
C THR A 9 -9.08 135.81 -38.20
N ASP A 10 -10.15 135.81 -37.42
CA ASP A 10 -10.22 135.03 -36.19
C ASP A 10 -10.49 133.55 -36.53
N ILE A 11 -9.66 132.65 -35.99
CA ILE A 11 -9.87 131.20 -36.08
C ILE A 11 -10.33 130.71 -34.71
N VAL A 12 -11.59 130.31 -34.60
CA VAL A 12 -12.13 129.67 -33.39
C VAL A 12 -11.78 128.18 -33.44
N VAL A 13 -11.01 127.71 -32.46
CA VAL A 13 -10.72 126.29 -32.25
C VAL A 13 -11.63 125.79 -31.14
N ASN A 14 -12.65 125.00 -31.50
CA ASN A 14 -13.55 124.37 -30.53
C ASN A 14 -12.85 123.19 -29.84
N PRO A 15 -13.08 122.97 -28.53
CA PRO A 15 -12.59 121.78 -27.85
C PRO A 15 -13.35 120.53 -28.32
N LEU A 16 -12.69 119.37 -28.30
CA LEU A 16 -13.34 118.10 -28.59
C LEU A 16 -14.36 117.72 -27.48
N PRO A 17 -15.48 117.05 -27.80
CA PRO A 17 -16.43 116.61 -26.79
C PRO A 17 -15.80 115.57 -25.84
N VAL A 18 -16.20 115.59 -24.57
CA VAL A 18 -15.86 114.53 -23.61
C VAL A 18 -16.84 113.38 -23.82
N VAL A 19 -16.32 112.16 -24.02
CA VAL A 19 -17.09 110.97 -24.42
C VAL A 19 -16.80 109.81 -23.45
N ASN A 20 -17.79 108.98 -23.17
CA ASN A 20 -17.65 107.74 -22.40
C ASN A 20 -18.54 106.64 -23.01
N ALA A 21 -17.96 105.45 -23.22
CA ALA A 21 -18.61 104.28 -23.84
C ALA A 21 -19.42 103.41 -22.85
N GLY A 22 -19.37 103.71 -21.55
CA GLY A 22 -19.98 102.92 -20.49
C GLY A 22 -19.04 101.83 -19.94
N THR A 23 -19.48 101.15 -18.88
CA THR A 23 -18.73 100.07 -18.21
C THR A 23 -19.63 98.86 -18.06
N TYR A 24 -19.17 97.69 -18.51
CA TYR A 24 -19.93 96.44 -18.52
C TYR A 24 -19.12 95.34 -17.83
N GLY A 25 -19.81 94.37 -17.23
CA GLY A 25 -19.15 93.21 -16.59
C GLY A 25 -18.72 92.15 -17.61
N PRO A 26 -17.99 91.12 -17.16
CA PRO A 26 -17.81 89.90 -17.93
C PRO A 26 -19.16 89.19 -18.13
N VAL A 27 -19.29 88.44 -19.23
CA VAL A 27 -20.45 87.60 -19.56
C VAL A 27 -20.00 86.31 -20.22
N CYS A 28 -20.84 85.28 -20.20
CA CYS A 28 -20.59 84.03 -20.91
C CYS A 28 -20.93 84.16 -22.41
N ILE A 29 -20.33 83.33 -23.27
CA ILE A 29 -20.52 83.35 -24.73
C ILE A 29 -21.97 83.03 -25.19
N ASP A 30 -22.71 82.29 -24.38
CA ASP A 30 -24.15 82.01 -24.53
C ASP A 30 -25.06 83.09 -23.89
N GLY A 31 -24.46 84.04 -23.17
CA GLY A 31 -25.17 85.05 -22.40
C GLY A 31 -26.02 85.99 -23.26
N ALA A 32 -27.16 86.41 -22.71
CA ALA A 32 -28.10 87.30 -23.40
C ALA A 32 -27.45 88.64 -23.79
N SER A 33 -27.78 89.13 -25.00
CA SER A 33 -27.16 90.31 -25.58
C SER A 33 -27.36 91.59 -24.73
N ILE A 34 -26.27 92.32 -24.48
CA ILE A 34 -26.21 93.49 -23.60
C ILE A 34 -26.59 94.76 -24.37
N THR A 35 -27.46 95.60 -23.82
CA THR A 35 -27.71 96.94 -24.38
C THR A 35 -26.59 97.91 -23.98
N LEU A 36 -25.93 98.51 -24.96
CA LEU A 36 -24.85 99.48 -24.80
C LEU A 36 -25.40 100.90 -24.66
N ALA A 37 -24.89 101.66 -23.69
CA ALA A 37 -25.28 103.04 -23.41
C ALA A 37 -24.04 103.95 -23.28
N GLY A 38 -23.90 104.90 -24.20
CA GLY A 38 -22.79 105.85 -24.24
C GLY A 38 -23.23 107.28 -23.93
N THR A 39 -22.29 108.13 -23.54
CA THR A 39 -22.54 109.56 -23.25
C THR A 39 -21.50 110.45 -23.97
N PRO A 40 -21.91 111.60 -24.56
CA PRO A 40 -23.29 112.09 -24.72
C PRO A 40 -24.12 111.20 -25.67
N ALA A 41 -25.44 111.21 -25.52
CA ALA A 41 -26.32 110.37 -26.33
C ALA A 41 -26.39 110.84 -27.79
N GLY A 42 -26.50 109.90 -28.74
CA GLY A 42 -26.59 110.16 -30.18
C GLY A 42 -25.35 109.77 -31.00
N GLY A 43 -24.27 109.33 -30.34
CA GLY A 43 -23.12 108.69 -30.99
C GLY A 43 -23.38 107.22 -31.37
N THR A 44 -22.42 106.60 -32.06
CA THR A 44 -22.50 105.21 -32.56
C THR A 44 -21.47 104.29 -31.89
N PHE A 45 -21.87 103.03 -31.67
CA PHE A 45 -20.97 101.98 -31.18
C PHE A 45 -20.39 101.15 -32.35
N SER A 46 -19.16 100.66 -32.18
CA SER A 46 -18.54 99.69 -33.09
C SER A 46 -17.54 98.78 -32.37
N GLY A 47 -17.45 97.53 -32.81
CA GLY A 47 -16.57 96.49 -32.24
C GLY A 47 -17.08 95.09 -32.61
N PRO A 48 -16.35 94.02 -32.25
CA PRO A 48 -16.85 92.64 -32.36
C PRO A 48 -18.19 92.47 -31.60
N GLY A 49 -19.09 91.64 -32.12
CA GLY A 49 -20.41 91.39 -31.51
C GLY A 49 -21.39 92.58 -31.49
N VAL A 50 -21.02 93.78 -31.96
CA VAL A 50 -21.89 94.97 -31.87
C VAL A 50 -22.82 95.11 -33.07
N SER A 51 -24.12 95.21 -32.80
CA SER A 51 -25.15 95.58 -33.77
C SER A 51 -25.99 96.74 -33.23
N GLY A 52 -25.84 97.93 -33.83
CA GLY A 52 -26.53 99.15 -33.41
C GLY A 52 -26.12 99.61 -32.01
N THR A 53 -26.97 99.35 -31.01
CA THR A 53 -26.71 99.60 -29.58
C THR A 53 -26.79 98.32 -28.74
N SER A 54 -26.65 97.15 -29.37
CA SER A 54 -26.60 95.85 -28.70
C SER A 54 -25.23 95.20 -28.91
N PHE A 55 -24.69 94.58 -27.87
CA PHE A 55 -23.53 93.69 -27.93
C PHE A 55 -24.00 92.25 -27.71
N ASP A 56 -23.70 91.37 -28.67
CA ASP A 56 -24.05 89.96 -28.60
C ASP A 56 -22.81 89.09 -28.32
N PRO A 57 -22.70 88.43 -27.15
CA PRO A 57 -21.54 87.62 -26.77
C PRO A 57 -21.25 86.49 -27.76
N ALA A 58 -22.28 85.80 -28.25
CA ALA A 58 -22.15 84.71 -29.21
C ALA A 58 -21.54 85.19 -30.53
N SER A 59 -22.00 86.34 -31.05
CA SER A 59 -21.44 86.97 -32.25
C SER A 59 -20.07 87.63 -32.03
N ALA A 60 -19.62 87.83 -30.79
CA ALA A 60 -18.28 88.31 -30.47
C ALA A 60 -17.26 87.17 -30.40
N GLY A 61 -17.67 86.00 -29.92
CA GLY A 61 -16.79 84.89 -29.55
C GLY A 61 -16.09 85.10 -28.20
N ALA A 62 -15.42 84.08 -27.68
CA ALA A 62 -14.72 84.19 -26.39
C ALA A 62 -13.46 85.08 -26.50
N GLY A 63 -13.21 85.89 -25.46
CA GLY A 63 -12.09 86.82 -25.36
C GLY A 63 -12.48 88.22 -24.86
N THR A 64 -11.50 89.11 -24.74
CA THR A 64 -11.71 90.51 -24.34
C THR A 64 -11.91 91.40 -25.57
N HIS A 65 -13.13 91.92 -25.74
CA HIS A 65 -13.52 92.72 -26.89
C HIS A 65 -13.54 94.21 -26.56
N THR A 66 -12.72 94.99 -27.28
CA THR A 66 -12.70 96.45 -27.17
C THR A 66 -13.80 97.06 -28.03
N ILE A 67 -14.78 97.67 -27.37
CA ILE A 67 -15.90 98.37 -27.98
C ILE A 67 -15.63 99.87 -27.99
N THR A 68 -15.81 100.51 -29.15
CA THR A 68 -15.60 101.95 -29.34
C THR A 68 -16.94 102.68 -29.43
N TYR A 69 -17.05 103.82 -28.75
CA TYR A 69 -18.16 104.77 -28.89
C TYR A 69 -17.64 106.07 -29.53
N ASN A 70 -18.15 106.40 -30.70
CA ASN A 70 -17.82 107.62 -31.43
C ASN A 70 -18.95 108.64 -31.32
N TYR A 71 -18.62 109.88 -30.96
CA TYR A 71 -19.59 110.98 -30.87
C TYR A 71 -19.04 112.23 -31.55
N THR A 72 -19.89 112.89 -32.34
CA THR A 72 -19.61 114.19 -32.99
C THR A 72 -20.61 115.21 -32.50
N ASP A 73 -20.14 116.36 -32.05
CA ASP A 73 -21.01 117.43 -31.56
C ASP A 73 -21.67 118.25 -32.69
N GLY A 74 -22.58 119.15 -32.31
CA GLY A 74 -23.26 120.04 -33.27
C GLY A 74 -22.36 121.07 -33.96
N ASN A 75 -21.08 121.15 -33.59
CA ASN A 75 -20.07 122.00 -34.21
C ASN A 75 -19.17 121.22 -35.20
N GLY A 76 -19.35 119.90 -35.32
CA GLY A 76 -18.54 119.02 -36.15
C GLY A 76 -17.26 118.50 -35.48
N CYS A 77 -17.10 118.71 -34.17
CA CYS A 77 -15.97 118.18 -33.41
C CYS A 77 -16.26 116.74 -32.96
N ALA A 78 -15.45 115.80 -33.43
CA ALA A 78 -15.59 114.37 -33.14
C ALA A 78 -14.58 113.91 -32.08
N ASN A 79 -15.01 113.04 -31.17
CA ASN A 79 -14.13 112.33 -30.24
C ASN A 79 -14.65 110.90 -30.00
N SER A 80 -13.80 110.05 -29.43
CA SER A 80 -14.11 108.66 -29.15
C SER A 80 -13.74 108.26 -27.72
N ALA A 81 -14.43 107.24 -27.22
CA ALA A 81 -14.05 106.53 -26.01
C ALA A 81 -14.13 105.03 -26.26
N THR A 82 -13.29 104.25 -25.57
CA THR A 82 -13.32 102.79 -25.62
C THR A 82 -13.69 102.20 -24.27
N THR A 83 -14.22 100.99 -24.30
CA THR A 83 -14.51 100.15 -23.13
C THR A 83 -14.31 98.70 -23.54
N SER A 84 -14.14 97.79 -22.58
CA SER A 84 -13.85 96.37 -22.85
C SER A 84 -14.90 95.47 -22.22
N ILE A 85 -15.44 94.55 -23.00
CA ILE A 85 -16.35 93.49 -22.52
C ILE A 85 -15.60 92.16 -22.63
N VAL A 86 -15.53 91.42 -21.53
CA VAL A 86 -14.93 90.08 -21.53
C VAL A 86 -16.04 89.06 -21.77
N VAL A 87 -15.87 88.26 -22.82
CA VAL A 87 -16.74 87.11 -23.12
C VAL A 87 -15.99 85.85 -22.72
N ASN A 88 -16.48 85.17 -21.69
CA ASN A 88 -15.93 83.92 -21.20
C ASN A 88 -16.42 82.76 -22.07
N ALA A 89 -15.54 81.79 -22.32
CA ALA A 89 -15.94 80.52 -22.92
C ALA A 89 -16.77 79.70 -21.92
N LEU A 90 -17.61 78.79 -22.41
CA LEU A 90 -18.23 77.76 -21.57
C LEU A 90 -17.15 76.76 -21.08
N PRO A 91 -17.30 76.19 -19.86
CA PRO A 91 -16.42 75.13 -19.40
C PRO A 91 -16.49 73.89 -20.30
N ILE A 92 -15.37 73.19 -20.43
CA ILE A 92 -15.29 71.90 -21.14
C ILE A 92 -15.65 70.80 -20.15
N VAL A 93 -16.68 70.01 -20.46
CA VAL A 93 -17.18 68.96 -19.55
C VAL A 93 -16.53 67.60 -19.84
N ASN A 94 -15.87 67.02 -18.84
CA ASN A 94 -15.11 65.76 -18.95
C ASN A 94 -15.65 64.70 -17.99
N ALA A 95 -16.90 64.27 -18.21
CA ALA A 95 -17.58 63.23 -17.43
C ALA A 95 -17.17 61.82 -17.88
N THR A 96 -16.86 60.94 -16.92
CA THR A 96 -16.54 59.51 -17.12
C THR A 96 -17.19 58.64 -16.03
N SER A 97 -17.08 57.33 -16.14
CA SER A 97 -17.55 56.35 -15.14
C SER A 97 -16.68 55.10 -15.14
N ASN A 98 -16.84 54.23 -14.13
CA ASN A 98 -16.26 52.87 -14.12
C ASN A 98 -17.07 51.83 -14.91
N GLY A 99 -18.11 52.24 -15.67
CA GLY A 99 -18.94 51.33 -16.46
C GLY A 99 -18.20 50.67 -17.64
N PRO A 100 -18.58 49.45 -18.07
CA PRO A 100 -19.72 48.65 -17.60
C PRO A 100 -19.50 48.02 -16.22
N VAL A 101 -20.58 47.91 -15.43
CA VAL A 101 -20.59 47.27 -14.10
C VAL A 101 -21.70 46.22 -14.01
N CYS A 102 -21.59 45.28 -13.07
CA CYS A 102 -22.62 44.26 -12.85
C CYS A 102 -23.73 44.75 -11.91
N ASN A 103 -24.93 44.20 -12.05
CA ASN A 103 -26.08 44.44 -11.19
C ASN A 103 -25.76 44.01 -9.75
N GLY A 104 -25.66 44.97 -8.84
CA GLY A 104 -25.22 44.78 -7.45
C GLY A 104 -23.80 45.28 -7.14
N ALA A 105 -23.03 45.71 -8.14
CA ALA A 105 -21.72 46.35 -7.95
C ALA A 105 -21.84 47.87 -7.73
N ASP A 106 -20.73 48.53 -7.38
CA ASP A 106 -20.70 49.98 -7.12
C ASP A 106 -20.35 50.77 -8.39
N LEU A 107 -21.22 51.72 -8.75
CA LEU A 107 -21.04 52.62 -9.89
C LEU A 107 -20.39 53.93 -9.42
N GLN A 108 -19.20 54.20 -9.93
CA GLN A 108 -18.47 55.45 -9.72
C GLN A 108 -18.64 56.35 -10.95
N LEU A 109 -19.17 57.56 -10.74
CA LEU A 109 -19.14 58.64 -11.72
C LEU A 109 -17.98 59.59 -11.38
N THR A 110 -17.36 60.17 -12.39
CA THR A 110 -16.18 61.03 -12.23
C THR A 110 -16.30 62.23 -13.16
N ASP A 111 -16.05 63.44 -12.65
CA ASP A 111 -15.87 64.63 -13.48
C ASP A 111 -14.44 65.17 -13.37
N SER A 112 -13.83 65.41 -14.54
CA SER A 112 -12.48 65.95 -14.66
C SER A 112 -12.45 67.30 -15.41
N SER A 113 -13.51 68.10 -15.25
CA SER A 113 -13.70 69.37 -15.96
C SER A 113 -12.75 70.46 -15.43
N PRO A 114 -11.83 70.99 -16.26
CA PRO A 114 -10.82 71.94 -15.78
C PRO A 114 -11.46 73.30 -15.44
N ASN A 115 -11.15 73.82 -14.24
CA ASN A 115 -11.66 75.07 -13.66
C ASN A 115 -13.15 75.05 -13.23
N ALA A 116 -13.80 73.88 -13.19
CA ALA A 116 -15.10 73.71 -12.54
C ALA A 116 -14.97 73.87 -11.01
N VAL A 117 -16.00 74.43 -10.38
CA VAL A 117 -16.11 74.64 -8.92
C VAL A 117 -17.48 74.31 -8.32
N ALA A 118 -18.47 73.99 -9.15
CA ALA A 118 -19.72 73.39 -8.73
C ALA A 118 -20.18 72.35 -9.75
N TRP A 119 -20.83 71.29 -9.26
CA TRP A 119 -21.33 70.16 -10.04
C TRP A 119 -22.78 69.89 -9.68
N THR A 120 -23.52 69.40 -10.66
CA THR A 120 -24.93 68.98 -10.52
C THR A 120 -25.14 67.81 -11.47
N TRP A 121 -25.18 66.61 -10.90
CA TRP A 121 -25.43 65.37 -11.64
C TRP A 121 -26.93 65.06 -11.65
N GLU A 122 -27.44 64.57 -12.77
CA GLU A 122 -28.77 63.96 -12.93
C GLU A 122 -28.66 62.66 -13.74
N GLY A 123 -29.51 61.67 -13.47
CA GLY A 123 -29.44 60.38 -14.17
C GLY A 123 -30.66 59.46 -14.03
N PRO A 124 -30.54 58.20 -14.52
CA PRO A 124 -31.57 57.17 -14.43
C PRO A 124 -32.05 56.91 -13.00
N ASN A 125 -33.22 56.29 -12.87
CA ASN A 125 -33.90 56.02 -11.59
C ASN A 125 -34.13 57.26 -10.69
N GLY A 126 -34.03 58.47 -11.22
CA GLY A 126 -34.16 59.72 -10.45
C GLY A 126 -32.93 60.06 -9.61
N PHE A 127 -31.75 59.55 -9.98
CA PHE A 127 -30.49 59.91 -9.34
C PHE A 127 -30.19 61.41 -9.52
N SER A 128 -29.72 62.06 -8.45
CA SER A 128 -29.16 63.40 -8.49
C SER A 128 -28.13 63.61 -7.37
N ASP A 129 -27.02 64.29 -7.66
CA ASP A 129 -25.95 64.58 -6.70
C ASP A 129 -25.27 65.94 -7.03
N THR A 130 -24.49 66.51 -6.10
CA THR A 130 -23.77 67.79 -6.31
C THR A 130 -22.27 67.71 -5.99
N THR A 131 -21.75 66.50 -5.75
CA THR A 131 -20.31 66.24 -5.62
C THR A 131 -19.67 66.06 -6.99
N GLN A 132 -18.34 66.25 -7.07
CA GLN A 132 -17.60 66.09 -8.32
C GLN A 132 -17.61 64.63 -8.82
N ASN A 133 -17.40 63.68 -7.91
CA ASN A 133 -17.22 62.25 -8.21
C ASN A 133 -18.17 61.38 -7.35
N PRO A 134 -19.49 61.37 -7.61
CA PRO A 134 -20.44 60.62 -6.79
C PRO A 134 -20.34 59.10 -7.02
N MET A 135 -20.60 58.36 -5.94
CA MET A 135 -20.63 56.90 -5.92
C MET A 135 -22.07 56.42 -5.65
N ILE A 136 -22.56 55.50 -6.47
CA ILE A 136 -23.85 54.84 -6.30
C ILE A 136 -23.58 53.38 -5.93
N PRO A 137 -23.65 53.00 -4.65
CA PRO A 137 -23.36 51.64 -4.23
C PRO A 137 -24.50 50.68 -4.61
N GLY A 138 -24.15 49.46 -5.01
CA GLY A 138 -25.09 48.39 -5.34
C GLY A 138 -26.11 48.73 -6.45
N VAL A 139 -25.65 49.16 -7.62
CA VAL A 139 -26.56 49.57 -8.72
C VAL A 139 -27.42 48.43 -9.23
N SER A 140 -28.71 48.70 -9.40
CA SER A 140 -29.64 47.80 -10.11
C SER A 140 -29.69 48.09 -11.60
N MET A 141 -30.25 47.18 -12.39
CA MET A 141 -30.56 47.39 -13.83
C MET A 141 -31.33 48.69 -14.15
N LEU A 142 -32.00 49.32 -13.18
CA LEU A 142 -32.70 50.61 -13.36
C LEU A 142 -31.74 51.83 -13.40
N ALA A 143 -30.48 51.66 -13.01
CA ALA A 143 -29.42 52.66 -13.12
C ALA A 143 -28.78 52.71 -14.54
N ASN A 144 -29.08 51.74 -15.40
CA ASN A 144 -28.56 51.69 -16.76
C ASN A 144 -29.07 52.86 -17.62
N GLY A 145 -28.16 53.67 -18.19
CA GLY A 145 -28.51 54.77 -19.08
C GLY A 145 -27.52 55.93 -19.04
N GLN A 146 -27.96 57.09 -19.54
CA GLN A 146 -27.13 58.29 -19.63
C GLN A 146 -27.25 59.17 -18.38
N TYR A 147 -26.11 59.45 -17.76
CA TYR A 147 -25.95 60.41 -16.68
C TYR A 147 -25.42 61.73 -17.26
N PHE A 148 -25.95 62.84 -16.78
CA PHE A 148 -25.53 64.19 -17.15
C PHE A 148 -24.90 64.89 -15.94
N VAL A 149 -23.88 65.69 -16.17
CA VAL A 149 -23.35 66.66 -15.20
C VAL A 149 -23.41 68.06 -15.79
N THR A 150 -24.04 68.97 -15.07
CA THR A 150 -23.90 70.42 -15.30
C THR A 150 -22.80 70.92 -14.38
N VAL A 151 -21.75 71.52 -14.95
CA VAL A 151 -20.63 72.12 -14.22
C VAL A 151 -20.66 73.64 -14.32
N ILE A 152 -20.21 74.34 -13.29
CA ILE A 152 -20.05 75.80 -13.27
C ILE A 152 -18.59 76.15 -13.02
N ASP A 153 -18.04 77.06 -13.82
CA ASP A 153 -16.65 77.49 -13.74
C ASP A 153 -16.42 78.67 -12.77
N ASN A 154 -15.14 78.99 -12.51
CA ASN A 154 -14.73 80.15 -11.69
C ASN A 154 -15.26 81.52 -12.18
N ASN A 155 -15.73 81.62 -13.42
CA ASN A 155 -16.30 82.84 -14.00
C ASN A 155 -17.83 82.89 -13.92
N GLY A 156 -18.48 81.84 -13.41
CA GLY A 156 -19.93 81.71 -13.31
C GLY A 156 -20.61 81.20 -14.58
N CYS A 157 -19.85 80.66 -15.54
CA CYS A 157 -20.39 80.08 -16.77
C CYS A 157 -20.67 78.58 -16.59
N SER A 158 -21.83 78.14 -17.05
CA SER A 158 -22.31 76.76 -16.91
C SER A 158 -22.31 76.01 -18.23
N ASN A 159 -21.96 74.73 -18.23
CA ASN A 159 -22.13 73.84 -19.38
C ASN A 159 -22.51 72.43 -18.93
N ASP A 160 -23.18 71.68 -19.79
CA ASP A 160 -23.53 70.28 -19.56
C ASP A 160 -22.70 69.31 -20.42
N GLY A 161 -22.60 68.09 -19.92
CA GLY A 161 -22.00 66.95 -20.61
C GLY A 161 -22.48 65.66 -19.95
N GLY A 162 -22.27 64.51 -20.58
CA GLY A 162 -22.81 63.26 -20.05
C GLY A 162 -22.03 62.01 -20.45
N VAL A 163 -22.16 61.00 -19.60
CA VAL A 163 -21.56 59.66 -19.73
C VAL A 163 -22.67 58.62 -19.80
N ASN A 164 -22.53 57.62 -20.68
CA ASN A 164 -23.47 56.50 -20.75
C ASN A 164 -22.94 55.32 -19.93
N VAL A 165 -23.72 54.88 -18.95
CA VAL A 165 -23.42 53.73 -18.09
C VAL A 165 -24.21 52.51 -18.56
N VAL A 166 -23.53 51.37 -18.65
CA VAL A 166 -24.14 50.06 -18.85
C VAL A 166 -24.09 49.29 -17.53
N VAL A 167 -25.24 48.74 -17.12
CA VAL A 167 -25.33 47.79 -16.01
C VAL A 167 -25.71 46.42 -16.59
N ASN A 168 -24.82 45.45 -16.43
CA ASN A 168 -25.02 44.08 -16.90
C ASN A 168 -25.77 43.26 -15.85
N PRO A 169 -26.66 42.32 -16.24
CA PRO A 169 -27.22 41.37 -15.29
C PRO A 169 -26.13 40.47 -14.70
N THR A 170 -26.36 39.92 -13.51
CA THR A 170 -25.63 38.72 -13.08
C THR A 170 -26.10 37.53 -13.92
N PRO A 171 -25.25 36.52 -14.19
CA PRO A 171 -25.70 35.29 -14.83
C PRO A 171 -26.75 34.58 -13.97
N SER A 172 -27.51 33.68 -14.59
CA SER A 172 -28.45 32.82 -13.89
C SER A 172 -27.79 31.50 -13.49
N LEU A 173 -28.24 30.91 -12.38
CA LEU A 173 -27.65 29.69 -11.84
C LEU A 173 -28.69 28.58 -11.68
N ASN A 174 -28.36 27.40 -12.19
CA ASN A 174 -29.15 26.19 -11.96
C ASN A 174 -28.23 24.96 -11.88
N VAL A 175 -28.07 24.42 -10.67
CA VAL A 175 -27.22 23.26 -10.38
C VAL A 175 -28.04 21.98 -10.27
N ILE A 176 -27.57 20.94 -10.95
CA ILE A 176 -28.07 19.56 -10.83
C ILE A 176 -26.95 18.63 -10.32
N SER A 177 -27.35 17.51 -9.73
CA SER A 177 -26.45 16.41 -9.37
C SER A 177 -27.18 15.06 -9.47
N ASN A 178 -26.42 13.96 -9.48
CA ASN A 178 -26.96 12.60 -9.37
C ASN A 178 -27.08 12.08 -7.91
N SER A 179 -26.93 12.96 -6.91
CA SER A 179 -26.93 12.60 -5.49
C SER A 179 -28.35 12.27 -4.95
N PRO A 180 -28.53 11.31 -4.01
CA PRO A 180 -27.52 10.50 -3.34
C PRO A 180 -26.82 9.46 -4.22
N VAL A 181 -25.53 9.23 -3.99
CA VAL A 181 -24.73 8.18 -4.64
C VAL A 181 -24.14 7.21 -3.62
N CYS A 182 -23.76 6.02 -4.05
CA CYS A 182 -23.01 5.05 -3.22
C CYS A 182 -21.51 5.28 -3.35
N SER A 183 -20.74 4.99 -2.31
CA SER A 183 -19.28 5.08 -2.37
C SER A 183 -18.70 4.08 -3.37
N GLY A 184 -17.75 4.54 -4.18
CA GLY A 184 -17.23 3.79 -5.32
C GLY A 184 -17.97 4.05 -6.64
N ASN A 185 -19.11 4.75 -6.62
CA ASN A 185 -19.75 5.24 -7.84
C ASN A 185 -19.22 6.63 -8.23
N ASP A 186 -19.58 7.09 -9.42
CA ASP A 186 -19.24 8.41 -9.94
C ASP A 186 -20.30 9.45 -9.53
N LEU A 187 -19.84 10.53 -8.91
CA LEU A 187 -20.64 11.73 -8.64
C LEU A 187 -20.61 12.62 -9.88
N THR A 188 -21.78 12.96 -10.42
CA THR A 188 -21.90 13.96 -11.49
C THR A 188 -22.59 15.20 -10.96
N LEU A 189 -21.98 16.36 -11.21
CA LEU A 189 -22.60 17.67 -11.02
C LEU A 189 -22.78 18.32 -12.39
N GLY A 190 -23.66 19.31 -12.47
CA GLY A 190 -23.83 20.08 -13.69
C GLY A 190 -24.45 21.44 -13.45
N GLU A 191 -23.96 22.43 -14.17
CA GLU A 191 -24.56 23.77 -14.28
C GLU A 191 -25.25 23.86 -15.66
N ILE A 192 -26.54 24.26 -15.68
CA ILE A 192 -27.42 24.13 -16.85
C ILE A 192 -28.20 25.41 -17.23
N ALA A 193 -27.85 26.58 -16.69
CA ALA A 193 -28.43 27.86 -17.09
C ALA A 193 -27.92 28.33 -18.47
N GLY A 194 -26.63 28.13 -18.74
CA GLY A 194 -26.05 28.26 -20.09
C GLY A 194 -25.73 29.69 -20.57
N ASP A 195 -25.72 30.67 -19.65
CA ASP A 195 -25.18 32.03 -19.85
C ASP A 195 -23.74 32.20 -19.32
N ALA A 196 -23.27 31.25 -18.50
CA ALA A 196 -21.88 31.10 -18.10
C ALA A 196 -20.92 30.78 -19.27
N VAL A 197 -19.70 31.31 -19.19
CA VAL A 197 -18.57 30.97 -20.07
C VAL A 197 -17.38 30.35 -19.33
N SER A 198 -17.37 30.42 -17.99
CA SER A 198 -16.45 29.65 -17.14
C SER A 198 -17.11 29.24 -15.83
N TRP A 199 -16.67 28.10 -15.29
CA TRP A 199 -17.15 27.52 -14.04
C TRP A 199 -15.96 27.30 -13.09
N SER A 200 -16.22 27.35 -11.78
CA SER A 200 -15.26 27.03 -10.73
C SER A 200 -16.01 26.31 -9.61
N TRP A 201 -15.89 24.98 -9.61
CA TRP A 201 -16.43 24.11 -8.57
C TRP A 201 -15.41 23.92 -7.45
N SER A 202 -15.92 23.95 -6.22
CA SER A 202 -15.19 23.59 -5.01
C SER A 202 -16.07 22.74 -4.11
N GLY A 203 -15.50 21.75 -3.44
CA GLY A 203 -16.24 20.83 -2.56
C GLY A 203 -15.38 20.24 -1.44
N PRO A 204 -15.92 19.26 -0.69
CA PRO A 204 -15.19 18.52 0.33
C PRO A 204 -13.96 17.80 -0.23
N ASN A 205 -13.07 17.34 0.66
CA ASN A 205 -11.90 16.52 0.32
C ASN A 205 -10.91 17.13 -0.73
N GLY A 206 -11.02 18.44 -1.02
CA GLY A 206 -10.22 19.10 -2.06
C GLY A 206 -10.75 18.91 -3.49
N GLN A 207 -11.96 18.35 -3.66
CA GLN A 207 -12.60 18.16 -4.95
C GLN A 207 -12.88 19.52 -5.61
N ALA A 208 -12.32 19.74 -6.80
CA ALA A 208 -12.46 20.97 -7.57
C ALA A 208 -12.48 20.69 -9.08
N SER A 209 -13.12 21.57 -9.85
CA SER A 209 -13.14 21.47 -11.32
C SER A 209 -13.54 22.77 -12.00
N THR A 210 -13.10 22.99 -13.23
CA THR A 210 -13.49 24.13 -14.09
C THR A 210 -14.49 23.76 -15.18
N LEU A 211 -14.91 22.49 -15.26
CA LEU A 211 -15.88 21.99 -16.24
C LEU A 211 -17.31 22.42 -15.89
N GLN A 212 -18.16 22.62 -16.91
CA GLN A 212 -19.60 22.85 -16.72
C GLN A 212 -20.31 21.66 -16.06
N GLN A 213 -19.88 20.44 -16.39
CA GLN A 213 -20.43 19.18 -15.88
C GLN A 213 -19.30 18.27 -15.40
N PRO A 214 -18.76 18.48 -14.19
CA PRO A 214 -17.67 17.66 -13.67
C PRO A 214 -18.18 16.28 -13.24
N ILE A 215 -17.33 15.29 -13.49
CA ILE A 215 -17.48 13.91 -13.00
C ILE A 215 -16.36 13.69 -11.98
N PHE A 216 -16.73 13.35 -10.74
CA PHE A 216 -15.79 12.91 -9.71
C PHE A 216 -15.98 11.40 -9.55
N SER A 217 -15.04 10.60 -10.08
CA SER A 217 -15.17 9.15 -10.09
C SER A 217 -14.77 8.49 -8.77
N ASN A 218 -15.41 7.36 -8.44
CA ASN A 218 -15.16 6.55 -7.23
C ASN A 218 -15.27 7.32 -5.89
N VAL A 219 -16.32 8.12 -5.67
CA VAL A 219 -16.42 8.98 -4.46
C VAL A 219 -16.51 8.20 -3.14
N THR A 220 -16.14 8.87 -2.04
CA THR A 220 -16.13 8.35 -0.67
C THR A 220 -17.02 9.16 0.26
N GLU A 221 -17.24 8.68 1.49
CA GLU A 221 -17.95 9.46 2.53
C GLU A 221 -17.22 10.77 2.92
N LEU A 222 -15.93 10.93 2.57
CA LEU A 222 -15.19 12.18 2.79
C LEU A 222 -15.50 13.24 1.73
N ASP A 223 -15.99 12.83 0.56
CA ASP A 223 -16.42 13.70 -0.53
C ASP A 223 -17.88 14.18 -0.34
N ALA A 224 -18.60 13.66 0.66
CA ALA A 224 -19.94 14.12 1.02
C ALA A 224 -19.92 15.49 1.71
N GLY A 225 -20.87 16.35 1.34
CA GLY A 225 -21.00 17.71 1.87
C GLY A 225 -21.35 18.75 0.79
N THR A 226 -21.17 20.02 1.14
CA THR A 226 -21.58 21.15 0.30
C THR A 226 -20.58 21.41 -0.84
N TYR A 227 -21.01 21.21 -2.07
CA TYR A 227 -20.29 21.69 -3.27
C TYR A 227 -20.80 23.07 -3.66
N THR A 228 -19.89 23.99 -3.97
CA THR A 228 -20.18 25.36 -4.40
C THR A 228 -19.62 25.57 -5.80
N VAL A 229 -20.46 26.05 -6.72
CA VAL A 229 -20.02 26.55 -8.04
C VAL A 229 -20.05 28.07 -8.04
N THR A 230 -18.99 28.69 -8.54
CA THR A 230 -18.99 30.08 -9.01
C THR A 230 -18.91 30.05 -10.53
N ILE A 231 -19.76 30.84 -11.18
CA ILE A 231 -19.74 31.02 -12.64
C ILE A 231 -19.34 32.45 -13.01
N THR A 232 -18.82 32.61 -14.23
CA THR A 232 -18.61 33.92 -14.86
C THR A 232 -19.30 33.94 -16.21
N ASP A 233 -20.02 35.01 -16.52
CA ASP A 233 -20.66 35.24 -17.82
C ASP A 233 -19.71 35.90 -18.84
N VAL A 234 -20.15 36.02 -20.09
CA VAL A 234 -19.38 36.66 -21.18
C VAL A 234 -19.05 38.15 -20.93
N ASN A 235 -19.75 38.80 -19.99
CA ASN A 235 -19.53 40.19 -19.61
C ASN A 235 -18.64 40.36 -18.37
N GLY A 236 -18.12 39.25 -17.81
CA GLY A 236 -17.28 39.26 -16.60
C GLY A 236 -18.06 39.33 -15.28
N CYS A 237 -19.38 39.20 -15.32
CA CYS A 237 -20.23 39.17 -14.13
C CYS A 237 -20.28 37.76 -13.54
N THR A 238 -20.13 37.66 -12.23
CA THR A 238 -20.14 36.39 -11.49
C THR A 238 -21.41 36.22 -10.67
N ASP A 239 -21.77 34.97 -10.42
CA ASP A 239 -22.70 34.56 -9.36
C ASP A 239 -22.25 33.21 -8.79
N SER A 240 -22.72 32.83 -7.59
CA SER A 240 -22.39 31.55 -6.98
C SER A 240 -23.54 30.91 -6.20
N THR A 241 -23.59 29.58 -6.23
CA THR A 241 -24.59 28.78 -5.52
C THR A 241 -23.99 27.45 -5.06
N SER A 242 -24.66 26.79 -4.14
CA SER A 242 -24.22 25.52 -3.57
C SER A 242 -25.31 24.45 -3.56
N THR A 243 -24.87 23.20 -3.49
CA THR A 243 -25.72 22.02 -3.36
C THR A 243 -25.06 21.03 -2.38
N ASP A 244 -25.87 20.37 -1.55
CA ASP A 244 -25.38 19.37 -0.60
C ASP A 244 -25.41 17.98 -1.22
N ILE A 245 -24.27 17.30 -1.21
CA ILE A 245 -24.08 15.95 -1.77
C ILE A 245 -24.01 14.93 -0.65
N VAL A 246 -24.86 13.90 -0.75
CA VAL A 246 -24.84 12.71 0.09
C VAL A 246 -24.13 11.58 -0.66
N VAL A 247 -23.12 11.00 -0.01
CA VAL A 247 -22.51 9.72 -0.40
C VAL A 247 -22.83 8.71 0.70
N HIS A 248 -23.40 7.56 0.33
CA HIS A 248 -23.69 6.46 1.23
C HIS A 248 -22.57 5.41 1.20
N SER A 249 -22.17 4.89 2.36
CA SER A 249 -21.30 3.70 2.46
C SER A 249 -21.93 2.49 1.77
N LEU A 250 -21.09 1.66 1.13
CA LEU A 250 -21.50 0.33 0.71
C LEU A 250 -21.82 -0.53 1.95
N PRO A 251 -22.84 -1.41 1.91
CA PRO A 251 -23.12 -2.31 3.02
C PRO A 251 -21.95 -3.27 3.24
N ILE A 252 -21.60 -3.52 4.50
CA ILE A 252 -20.60 -4.56 4.86
C ILE A 252 -21.30 -5.91 4.76
N VAL A 253 -20.91 -6.72 3.76
CA VAL A 253 -21.56 -8.01 3.45
C VAL A 253 -20.62 -9.18 3.79
N ASP A 254 -21.18 -10.24 4.37
CA ASP A 254 -20.54 -11.54 4.58
C ASP A 254 -21.49 -12.65 4.10
N ALA A 255 -20.98 -13.58 3.29
CA ALA A 255 -21.71 -14.75 2.77
C ALA A 255 -21.77 -15.92 3.78
N GLY A 256 -21.06 -15.80 4.91
CA GLY A 256 -20.93 -16.80 5.96
C GLY A 256 -19.77 -17.77 5.72
N THR A 257 -19.22 -18.31 6.79
CA THR A 257 -18.20 -19.37 6.75
C THR A 257 -18.85 -20.74 7.00
N TYR A 258 -18.62 -21.70 6.10
CA TYR A 258 -19.16 -23.05 6.20
C TYR A 258 -18.03 -24.07 6.36
N ASN A 259 -18.21 -25.03 7.27
CA ASN A 259 -17.29 -26.17 7.39
C ASN A 259 -17.44 -27.08 6.16
N PRO A 260 -16.37 -27.77 5.72
CA PRO A 260 -16.46 -28.81 4.69
C PRO A 260 -17.50 -29.87 5.06
N VAL A 261 -18.29 -30.29 4.07
CA VAL A 261 -19.35 -31.28 4.20
C VAL A 261 -19.03 -32.53 3.39
N CYS A 262 -19.80 -33.60 3.59
CA CYS A 262 -19.71 -34.83 2.79
C CYS A 262 -20.78 -34.86 1.71
N ILE A 263 -20.56 -35.64 0.65
CA ILE A 263 -21.52 -35.81 -0.47
C ILE A 263 -22.86 -36.43 -0.05
N ASP A 264 -22.91 -37.12 1.10
CA ASP A 264 -24.12 -37.63 1.77
C ASP A 264 -24.65 -36.69 2.88
N GLY A 265 -24.07 -35.50 3.01
CA GLY A 265 -24.51 -34.47 3.94
C GLY A 265 -25.92 -33.97 3.59
N GLY A 266 -26.77 -33.84 4.60
CA GLY A 266 -28.12 -33.29 4.42
C GLY A 266 -28.11 -31.82 4.03
N ILE A 267 -29.14 -31.40 3.30
CA ILE A 267 -29.39 -30.01 2.90
C ILE A 267 -29.38 -29.09 4.13
N PHE A 268 -28.64 -27.97 4.05
CA PHE A 268 -28.56 -26.97 5.11
C PHE A 268 -28.85 -25.56 4.58
N THR A 269 -29.20 -24.64 5.49
CA THR A 269 -29.46 -23.23 5.18
C THR A 269 -28.18 -22.42 5.15
N LEU A 270 -27.97 -21.67 4.08
CA LEU A 270 -26.97 -20.61 3.98
C LEU A 270 -27.43 -19.41 4.83
N GLN A 271 -26.50 -18.70 5.46
CA GLN A 271 -26.73 -17.54 6.32
C GLN A 271 -25.71 -16.46 5.97
N GLY A 272 -26.20 -15.33 5.47
CA GLY A 272 -25.39 -14.16 5.14
C GLY A 272 -25.83 -12.94 5.95
N THR A 273 -24.92 -11.99 6.15
CA THR A 273 -25.19 -10.73 6.84
C THR A 273 -24.84 -9.54 5.96
N PRO A 274 -25.69 -8.49 5.89
CA PRO A 274 -26.98 -8.35 6.57
C PRO A 274 -28.04 -9.32 6.01
N ALA A 275 -29.10 -9.58 6.76
CA ALA A 275 -30.12 -10.55 6.36
C ALA A 275 -31.10 -9.96 5.32
N GLY A 276 -31.35 -10.69 4.23
CA GLY A 276 -32.31 -10.31 3.18
C GLY A 276 -31.76 -10.38 1.75
N GLY A 277 -30.47 -10.66 1.59
CA GLY A 277 -29.81 -10.84 0.30
C GLY A 277 -30.11 -12.18 -0.38
N VAL A 278 -29.52 -12.37 -1.56
CA VAL A 278 -29.75 -13.52 -2.44
C VAL A 278 -28.46 -14.36 -2.56
N PHE A 279 -28.59 -15.68 -2.39
CA PHE A 279 -27.50 -16.62 -2.64
C PHE A 279 -27.56 -17.19 -4.06
N THR A 280 -26.39 -17.32 -4.71
CA THR A 280 -26.23 -18.01 -6.00
C THR A 280 -24.99 -18.93 -5.97
N GLY A 281 -25.02 -20.00 -6.76
CA GLY A 281 -23.95 -20.99 -6.84
C GLY A 281 -24.46 -22.38 -7.23
N VAL A 282 -23.54 -23.30 -7.55
CA VAL A 282 -23.90 -24.70 -7.87
C VAL A 282 -24.38 -25.40 -6.60
N GLY A 283 -25.49 -26.15 -6.70
CA GLY A 283 -26.14 -26.79 -5.54
C GLY A 283 -26.95 -25.84 -4.64
N VAL A 284 -27.06 -24.55 -4.97
CA VAL A 284 -27.89 -23.58 -4.23
C VAL A 284 -29.32 -23.56 -4.77
N VAL A 285 -30.29 -23.62 -3.87
CA VAL A 285 -31.71 -23.36 -4.15
C VAL A 285 -32.27 -22.42 -3.09
N GLY A 286 -32.59 -21.18 -3.47
CA GLY A 286 -33.02 -20.14 -2.55
C GLY A 286 -31.91 -19.82 -1.52
N SER A 287 -32.21 -20.02 -0.23
CA SER A 287 -31.24 -19.90 0.87
C SER A 287 -30.75 -21.25 1.40
N THR A 288 -30.80 -22.31 0.60
CA THR A 288 -30.33 -23.66 0.97
C THR A 288 -29.28 -24.20 0.01
N PHE A 289 -28.37 -25.03 0.52
CA PHE A 289 -27.34 -25.73 -0.24
C PHE A 289 -27.53 -27.24 -0.11
N ASP A 290 -27.55 -27.95 -1.24
CA ASP A 290 -27.64 -29.41 -1.34
C ASP A 290 -26.30 -30.00 -1.84
N PRO A 291 -25.51 -30.64 -0.94
CA PRO A 291 -24.24 -31.25 -1.32
C PRO A 291 -24.35 -32.30 -2.43
N ALA A 292 -25.46 -33.04 -2.48
CA ALA A 292 -25.67 -34.12 -3.44
C ALA A 292 -25.97 -33.59 -4.86
N GLN A 293 -26.53 -32.37 -4.98
CA GLN A 293 -26.68 -31.67 -6.26
C GLN A 293 -25.42 -30.89 -6.65
N ALA A 294 -24.66 -30.38 -5.68
CA ALA A 294 -23.38 -29.73 -5.94
C ALA A 294 -22.33 -30.71 -6.50
N GLY A 295 -22.29 -31.93 -5.97
CA GLY A 295 -21.27 -32.93 -6.32
C GLY A 295 -19.95 -32.69 -5.58
N VAL A 296 -19.01 -33.64 -5.70
CA VAL A 296 -17.71 -33.56 -5.00
C VAL A 296 -16.83 -32.47 -5.63
N GLY A 297 -16.38 -31.51 -4.82
CA GLY A 297 -15.60 -30.37 -5.28
C GLY A 297 -15.55 -29.22 -4.27
N VAL A 298 -14.99 -28.08 -4.69
CA VAL A 298 -15.09 -26.80 -3.97
C VAL A 298 -16.04 -25.92 -4.76
N HIS A 299 -17.12 -25.46 -4.13
CA HIS A 299 -18.17 -24.68 -4.77
C HIS A 299 -18.17 -23.27 -4.23
N THR A 300 -17.90 -22.29 -5.09
CA THR A 300 -17.99 -20.88 -4.73
C THR A 300 -19.45 -20.44 -4.74
N ILE A 301 -19.89 -19.93 -3.60
CA ILE A 301 -21.22 -19.42 -3.32
C ILE A 301 -21.11 -17.90 -3.20
N ILE A 302 -21.95 -17.16 -3.93
CA ILE A 302 -22.01 -15.70 -3.91
C ILE A 302 -23.25 -15.28 -3.13
N TYR A 303 -23.11 -14.31 -2.24
CA TYR A 303 -24.20 -13.63 -1.54
C TYR A 303 -24.24 -12.16 -1.98
N ASP A 304 -25.35 -11.75 -2.58
CA ASP A 304 -25.61 -10.37 -2.99
C ASP A 304 -26.57 -9.72 -2.00
N TYR A 305 -26.22 -8.54 -1.48
CA TYR A 305 -27.08 -7.76 -0.61
C TYR A 305 -27.14 -6.30 -1.07
N THR A 306 -28.37 -5.82 -1.28
CA THR A 306 -28.67 -4.39 -1.48
C THR A 306 -29.33 -3.83 -0.23
N ASP A 307 -28.89 -2.65 0.20
CA ASP A 307 -29.37 -2.00 1.42
C ASP A 307 -30.63 -1.14 1.20
N ILE A 308 -31.07 -0.41 2.24
CA ILE A 308 -32.26 0.46 2.19
C ILE A 308 -32.04 1.75 1.37
N ASN A 309 -30.78 2.14 1.14
CA ASN A 309 -30.41 3.30 0.34
C ASN A 309 -30.19 2.95 -1.15
N GLY A 310 -30.23 1.66 -1.49
CA GLY A 310 -30.02 1.15 -2.86
C GLY A 310 -28.56 0.77 -3.16
N CYS A 311 -27.67 0.77 -2.17
CA CYS A 311 -26.28 0.38 -2.35
C CYS A 311 -26.14 -1.15 -2.27
N SER A 312 -25.64 -1.75 -3.35
CA SER A 312 -25.42 -3.20 -3.49
C SER A 312 -23.95 -3.56 -3.28
N ALA A 313 -23.69 -4.63 -2.53
CA ALA A 313 -22.38 -5.26 -2.47
C ALA A 313 -22.50 -6.78 -2.41
N GLN A 314 -21.45 -7.48 -2.86
CA GLN A 314 -21.38 -8.94 -2.90
C GLN A 314 -20.24 -9.46 -2.02
N ALA A 315 -20.49 -10.60 -1.38
CA ALA A 315 -19.46 -11.41 -0.72
C ALA A 315 -19.48 -12.83 -1.30
N SER A 316 -18.33 -13.51 -1.29
CA SER A 316 -18.22 -14.90 -1.75
C SER A 316 -17.56 -15.79 -0.70
N THR A 317 -17.93 -17.06 -0.72
CA THR A 317 -17.48 -18.08 0.24
C THR A 317 -17.46 -19.45 -0.43
N ASN A 318 -16.57 -20.35 0.02
CA ASN A 318 -16.37 -21.64 -0.61
C ASN A 318 -16.92 -22.78 0.25
N VAL A 319 -17.85 -23.55 -0.30
CA VAL A 319 -18.38 -24.77 0.33
C VAL A 319 -17.69 -25.99 -0.28
N THR A 320 -16.86 -26.66 0.50
CA THR A 320 -16.16 -27.89 0.08
C THR A 320 -17.02 -29.13 0.34
N VAL A 321 -17.36 -29.86 -0.71
CA VAL A 321 -18.10 -31.14 -0.66
C VAL A 321 -17.13 -32.29 -0.90
N ASN A 322 -16.97 -33.15 0.10
CA ASN A 322 -16.02 -34.26 0.10
C ASN A 322 -16.66 -35.58 -0.35
N ALA A 323 -15.89 -36.42 -1.04
CA ALA A 323 -16.27 -37.80 -1.32
C ALA A 323 -16.30 -38.65 -0.04
N LEU A 324 -17.09 -39.73 -0.04
CA LEU A 324 -17.04 -40.75 1.02
C LEU A 324 -15.77 -41.61 0.89
N PRO A 325 -15.12 -42.00 2.01
CA PRO A 325 -13.93 -42.85 1.98
C PRO A 325 -14.29 -44.30 1.61
N ILE A 326 -13.47 -44.93 0.76
CA ILE A 326 -13.63 -46.35 0.39
C ILE A 326 -13.02 -47.23 1.49
N VAL A 327 -13.84 -48.09 2.12
CA VAL A 327 -13.46 -48.86 3.32
C VAL A 327 -13.51 -50.37 3.06
N THR A 328 -12.49 -51.09 3.51
CA THR A 328 -12.35 -52.56 3.33
C THR A 328 -11.76 -53.22 4.59
N ILE A 329 -11.94 -54.55 4.72
CA ILE A 329 -11.39 -55.37 5.81
C ILE A 329 -10.65 -56.57 5.22
N SER A 330 -9.50 -56.92 5.81
CA SER A 330 -8.76 -58.15 5.49
C SER A 330 -9.51 -59.39 5.98
N ALA A 331 -9.67 -60.40 5.12
CA ALA A 331 -10.31 -61.66 5.51
C ALA A 331 -9.48 -62.44 6.54
N VAL A 332 -10.18 -63.12 7.47
CA VAL A 332 -9.60 -63.96 8.54
C VAL A 332 -10.20 -65.36 8.46
N GLY A 333 -9.39 -66.40 8.68
CA GLY A 333 -9.83 -67.79 8.64
C GLY A 333 -10.50 -68.28 9.95
N PRO A 334 -10.98 -69.54 9.99
CA PRO A 334 -11.48 -70.16 11.22
C PRO A 334 -10.39 -70.31 12.29
N VAL A 335 -10.78 -70.24 13.57
CA VAL A 335 -9.89 -70.29 14.74
C VAL A 335 -10.43 -71.22 15.84
N CYS A 336 -9.61 -71.59 16.82
CA CYS A 336 -10.04 -72.31 18.02
C CYS A 336 -10.44 -71.35 19.14
N TYR A 337 -11.21 -71.82 20.12
CA TYR A 337 -11.76 -70.99 21.21
C TYR A 337 -10.70 -70.42 22.17
N ASP A 338 -9.55 -71.07 22.34
CA ASP A 338 -8.41 -70.62 23.16
C ASP A 338 -7.30 -69.95 22.35
N GLU A 339 -7.48 -69.76 21.04
CA GLU A 339 -6.45 -69.12 20.21
C GLU A 339 -6.11 -67.71 20.68
N ALA A 340 -4.86 -67.31 20.39
CA ALA A 340 -4.39 -65.98 20.71
C ALA A 340 -5.23 -64.90 20.00
N PRO A 341 -5.41 -63.70 20.58
CA PRO A 341 -6.27 -62.68 19.99
C PRO A 341 -5.81 -62.29 18.58
N VAL A 342 -6.68 -62.45 17.59
CA VAL A 342 -6.35 -62.24 16.18
C VAL A 342 -6.38 -60.75 15.87
N LEU A 343 -5.27 -60.22 15.35
CA LEU A 343 -5.19 -58.84 14.89
C LEU A 343 -6.04 -58.65 13.63
N LEU A 344 -7.09 -57.83 13.75
CA LEU A 344 -7.92 -57.37 12.64
C LEU A 344 -7.18 -56.23 11.92
N SER A 345 -7.29 -56.20 10.58
CA SER A 345 -6.74 -55.11 9.77
C SER A 345 -7.77 -54.62 8.76
N GLY A 346 -7.86 -53.29 8.65
CA GLY A 346 -8.80 -52.59 7.78
C GLY A 346 -8.08 -51.44 7.07
N ASN A 347 -8.60 -51.08 5.92
CA ASN A 347 -8.02 -50.07 5.03
C ASN A 347 -9.13 -49.06 4.66
N PRO A 348 -8.96 -47.75 4.93
CA PRO A 348 -7.77 -47.09 5.48
C PRO A 348 -7.53 -47.39 6.96
N VAL A 349 -6.29 -47.21 7.41
CA VAL A 349 -5.88 -47.45 8.81
C VAL A 349 -6.37 -46.31 9.72
N GLY A 350 -6.81 -46.64 10.93
CA GLY A 350 -7.24 -45.67 11.96
C GLY A 350 -8.75 -45.72 12.29
N GLY A 351 -9.52 -46.56 11.60
CA GLY A 351 -10.91 -46.86 11.95
C GLY A 351 -11.04 -47.77 13.18
N THR A 352 -12.28 -48.09 13.54
CA THR A 352 -12.64 -48.90 14.71
C THR A 352 -13.37 -50.19 14.32
N PHE A 353 -13.06 -51.28 15.01
CA PHE A 353 -13.75 -52.56 14.86
C PHE A 353 -14.85 -52.73 15.92
N ALA A 354 -15.96 -53.38 15.55
CA ALA A 354 -17.06 -53.72 16.44
C ALA A 354 -17.66 -55.08 16.07
N GLY A 355 -17.91 -55.93 17.06
CA GLY A 355 -18.44 -57.28 16.88
C GLY A 355 -18.39 -58.07 18.18
N ALA A 356 -18.98 -59.27 18.21
CA ALA A 356 -18.87 -60.15 19.36
C ALA A 356 -17.40 -60.56 19.58
N GLY A 357 -16.91 -60.42 20.81
CA GLY A 357 -15.51 -60.70 21.16
C GLY A 357 -14.46 -59.76 20.56
N VAL A 358 -14.85 -58.61 19.99
CA VAL A 358 -13.88 -57.59 19.56
C VAL A 358 -13.50 -56.68 20.72
N SER A 359 -12.20 -56.39 20.87
CA SER A 359 -11.71 -55.30 21.73
C SER A 359 -10.50 -54.62 21.10
N GLY A 360 -10.56 -53.30 20.92
CA GLY A 360 -9.60 -52.57 20.09
C GLY A 360 -9.56 -53.13 18.67
N ASN A 361 -8.36 -53.43 18.18
CA ASN A 361 -8.14 -54.05 16.86
C ASN A 361 -7.99 -55.58 16.94
N PHE A 362 -8.37 -56.22 18.05
CA PHE A 362 -8.21 -57.66 18.24
C PHE A 362 -9.56 -58.37 18.38
N PHE A 363 -9.68 -59.54 17.74
CA PHE A 363 -10.77 -60.48 17.93
C PHE A 363 -10.35 -61.57 18.92
N TYR A 364 -11.15 -61.78 19.97
CA TYR A 364 -10.91 -62.70 21.07
C TYR A 364 -11.88 -63.89 20.96
N PRO A 365 -11.46 -65.06 20.46
CA PRO A 365 -12.36 -66.19 20.18
C PRO A 365 -13.11 -66.68 21.44
N SER A 366 -12.41 -66.67 22.58
CA SER A 366 -12.93 -67.03 23.90
C SER A 366 -14.00 -66.08 24.45
N VAL A 367 -14.05 -64.83 23.97
CA VAL A 367 -15.05 -63.83 24.36
C VAL A 367 -16.21 -63.79 23.36
N ALA A 368 -15.95 -64.07 22.08
CA ALA A 368 -16.99 -64.17 21.05
C ALA A 368 -17.89 -65.41 21.26
N GLY A 369 -17.29 -66.54 21.65
CA GLY A 369 -17.97 -67.83 21.77
C GLY A 369 -17.94 -68.65 20.48
N VAL A 370 -18.18 -69.95 20.62
CA VAL A 370 -18.13 -70.94 19.54
C VAL A 370 -19.28 -70.72 18.54
N GLY A 371 -18.97 -70.54 17.26
CA GLY A 371 -19.93 -70.19 16.21
C GLY A 371 -19.38 -69.22 15.15
N THR A 372 -20.26 -68.72 14.28
CA THR A 372 -19.94 -67.68 13.29
C THR A 372 -20.22 -66.29 13.87
N GLN A 373 -19.31 -65.35 13.66
CA GLN A 373 -19.27 -64.04 14.32
C GLN A 373 -19.07 -62.93 13.28
N THR A 374 -20.05 -62.04 13.13
CA THR A 374 -19.97 -60.90 12.20
C THR A 374 -19.24 -59.71 12.83
N ILE A 375 -18.27 -59.17 12.10
CA ILE A 375 -17.39 -58.07 12.50
C ILE A 375 -17.63 -56.89 11.55
N THR A 376 -17.79 -55.69 12.11
CA THR A 376 -17.92 -54.42 11.39
C THR A 376 -16.66 -53.60 11.57
N TYR A 377 -16.18 -52.94 10.50
CA TYR A 377 -15.16 -51.90 10.57
C TYR A 377 -15.77 -50.55 10.18
N LYS A 378 -15.53 -49.51 10.96
CA LYS A 378 -15.98 -48.13 10.70
C LYS A 378 -14.80 -47.19 10.62
N TYR A 379 -14.68 -46.45 9.53
CA TYR A 379 -13.64 -45.45 9.34
C TYR A 379 -14.25 -44.05 9.21
N LYS A 380 -13.50 -43.06 9.70
CA LYS A 380 -13.74 -41.63 9.48
C LYS A 380 -12.46 -41.05 8.90
N ASP A 381 -12.54 -40.36 7.78
CA ASP A 381 -11.36 -39.70 7.21
C ASP A 381 -11.02 -38.37 7.91
N SER A 382 -9.95 -37.72 7.44
CA SER A 382 -9.49 -36.41 7.93
C SER A 382 -10.49 -35.27 7.70
N ASN A 383 -11.36 -35.41 6.70
CA ASN A 383 -12.30 -34.38 6.27
C ASN A 383 -13.64 -34.52 7.01
N GLY A 384 -13.84 -35.68 7.63
CA GLY A 384 -14.88 -35.99 8.59
C GLY A 384 -15.93 -36.98 8.08
N CYS A 385 -15.75 -37.54 6.89
CA CYS A 385 -16.73 -38.40 6.24
C CYS A 385 -16.60 -39.85 6.70
N PHE A 386 -17.73 -40.55 6.79
CA PHE A 386 -17.83 -41.87 7.42
C PHE A 386 -18.19 -42.97 6.41
N ALA A 387 -17.54 -44.12 6.51
CA ALA A 387 -17.97 -45.33 5.81
C ALA A 387 -17.68 -46.59 6.64
N GLN A 388 -18.32 -47.71 6.29
CA GLN A 388 -18.19 -48.97 7.01
C GLN A 388 -18.23 -50.20 6.10
N ALA A 389 -17.61 -51.29 6.55
CA ALA A 389 -17.59 -52.59 5.90
C ALA A 389 -17.82 -53.72 6.93
N THR A 390 -18.09 -54.95 6.46
CA THR A 390 -18.38 -56.11 7.33
C THR A 390 -17.75 -57.41 6.82
N MET A 391 -17.45 -58.35 7.72
CA MET A 391 -16.95 -59.70 7.44
C MET A 391 -17.39 -60.71 8.53
N ASP A 392 -17.23 -62.02 8.29
CA ASP A 392 -17.52 -63.09 9.26
C ASP A 392 -16.26 -63.88 9.65
N ILE A 393 -16.21 -64.39 10.90
CA ILE A 393 -15.16 -65.28 11.45
C ILE A 393 -15.83 -66.50 12.11
N VAL A 394 -15.19 -67.69 12.09
CA VAL A 394 -15.71 -68.92 12.70
C VAL A 394 -14.82 -69.41 13.85
N VAL A 395 -15.41 -69.66 15.02
CA VAL A 395 -14.73 -70.14 16.24
C VAL A 395 -15.10 -71.60 16.54
N ASN A 396 -14.09 -72.45 16.77
CA ASN A 396 -14.21 -73.90 16.99
C ASN A 396 -13.97 -74.30 18.46
N SER A 397 -14.59 -75.40 18.91
CA SER A 397 -14.45 -75.93 20.28
C SER A 397 -13.22 -76.84 20.48
N LEU A 398 -12.79 -76.94 21.74
CA LEU A 398 -11.56 -77.62 22.16
C LEU A 398 -11.80 -79.09 22.57
N PRO A 399 -10.77 -79.96 22.52
CA PRO A 399 -10.76 -81.22 23.25
C PRO A 399 -10.58 -81.01 24.77
N ILE A 400 -10.69 -82.09 25.54
CA ILE A 400 -10.46 -82.12 27.00
C ILE A 400 -9.16 -82.87 27.29
N ALA A 401 -8.33 -82.31 28.17
CA ALA A 401 -7.16 -82.95 28.77
C ALA A 401 -7.29 -83.00 30.30
N ASP A 402 -6.76 -84.05 30.93
CA ASP A 402 -6.68 -84.26 32.38
C ASP A 402 -5.42 -85.08 32.67
N ALA A 403 -4.59 -84.68 33.63
CA ALA A 403 -3.27 -85.25 33.93
C ALA A 403 -3.11 -85.81 35.36
N GLY A 404 -4.15 -85.75 36.21
CA GLY A 404 -4.13 -86.32 37.56
C GLY A 404 -3.40 -85.51 38.65
N ALA A 405 -3.11 -86.16 39.78
CA ALA A 405 -2.78 -85.48 41.06
C ALA A 405 -1.29 -85.50 41.47
N PRO A 406 -0.77 -84.47 42.21
CA PRO A 406 0.67 -84.31 42.53
C PRO A 406 1.29 -85.32 43.53
N ASP A 407 2.63 -85.48 43.47
CA ASP A 407 3.47 -86.19 44.46
C ASP A 407 4.81 -85.42 44.69
N THR A 408 5.84 -86.03 45.29
CA THR A 408 7.08 -85.37 45.72
C THR A 408 8.29 -86.30 45.72
N VAL A 409 9.42 -85.78 45.25
CA VAL A 409 10.78 -86.32 45.36
C VAL A 409 11.54 -85.60 46.47
N ARG A 410 12.52 -86.27 47.07
CA ARG A 410 13.41 -85.74 48.11
C ARG A 410 14.77 -86.41 47.98
N CYS A 411 15.78 -85.92 48.70
CA CYS A 411 17.08 -86.61 48.89
C CYS A 411 16.97 -88.03 49.53
N ASN A 412 15.76 -88.56 49.75
CA ASN A 412 15.48 -89.92 50.23
C ASN A 412 14.24 -90.64 49.61
N LYS A 413 13.63 -90.17 48.50
CA LYS A 413 12.56 -90.90 47.74
C LYS A 413 12.55 -90.50 46.24
N PRO A 414 12.68 -91.44 45.26
CA PRO A 414 12.86 -91.05 43.83
C PRO A 414 11.74 -91.32 42.79
N ASN A 415 10.89 -92.38 42.85
CA ASN A 415 10.05 -92.81 41.69
C ASN A 415 8.52 -92.66 41.91
N VAL A 416 7.73 -92.40 40.83
CA VAL A 416 6.25 -92.13 40.81
C VAL A 416 5.56 -92.64 39.51
N LEU A 417 4.21 -92.75 39.48
CA LEU A 417 3.34 -93.11 38.33
C LEU A 417 2.20 -92.08 38.16
N LEU A 418 1.74 -91.80 36.93
CA LEU A 418 0.71 -90.79 36.60
C LEU A 418 -0.53 -91.39 35.91
N ASP A 419 -1.66 -90.65 35.93
CA ASP A 419 -2.94 -91.04 35.31
C ASP A 419 -3.68 -89.83 34.71
N GLY A 420 -3.95 -89.88 33.40
CA GLY A 420 -4.75 -88.89 32.65
C GLY A 420 -6.02 -89.46 32.02
N SER A 421 -6.57 -90.52 32.61
CA SER A 421 -7.66 -91.32 32.03
C SER A 421 -9.01 -90.61 31.84
N LEU A 422 -9.16 -89.33 32.22
CA LEU A 422 -10.38 -88.54 32.02
C LEU A 422 -10.39 -87.66 30.75
N SER A 423 -9.27 -87.56 30.03
CA SER A 423 -9.13 -86.83 28.75
C SER A 423 -10.11 -87.28 27.64
N SER A 424 -10.35 -86.45 26.62
CA SER A 424 -11.17 -86.74 25.43
C SER A 424 -10.68 -87.98 24.65
N LYS A 425 -11.60 -88.78 24.08
CA LYS A 425 -11.27 -90.11 23.51
C LYS A 425 -11.98 -90.37 22.19
N GLY A 426 -11.29 -91.05 21.28
CA GLY A 426 -11.81 -91.50 19.99
C GLY A 426 -10.78 -91.40 18.87
N ASN A 427 -11.10 -91.93 17.69
CA ASN A 427 -10.16 -92.03 16.55
C ASN A 427 -9.71 -90.67 15.98
N MET A 428 -10.32 -89.56 16.43
CA MET A 428 -10.00 -88.19 16.03
C MET A 428 -9.11 -87.44 17.03
N PHE A 429 -8.63 -88.12 18.09
CA PHE A 429 -7.77 -87.53 19.12
C PHE A 429 -6.44 -88.27 19.27
N SER A 430 -5.36 -87.53 19.49
CA SER A 430 -4.02 -88.06 19.82
C SER A 430 -3.55 -87.58 21.19
N TYR A 431 -2.58 -88.28 21.80
CA TYR A 431 -2.07 -88.01 23.15
C TYR A 431 -0.53 -87.95 23.16
N GLN A 432 0.04 -86.99 23.89
CA GLN A 432 1.49 -86.90 24.09
C GLN A 432 1.84 -86.31 25.46
N TRP A 433 2.64 -87.01 26.25
CA TRP A 433 3.23 -86.50 27.48
C TRP A 433 4.63 -85.91 27.26
N THR A 434 4.92 -84.83 27.96
CA THR A 434 6.23 -84.15 27.96
C THR A 434 6.63 -83.72 29.36
N THR A 435 7.92 -83.47 29.57
CA THR A 435 8.45 -82.83 30.79
C THR A 435 9.72 -82.06 30.43
N ASN A 436 10.03 -81.01 31.21
CA ASN A 436 11.14 -80.09 30.96
C ASN A 436 12.35 -80.32 31.89
N ILE A 437 12.08 -80.73 33.13
CA ILE A 437 13.08 -80.96 34.21
C ILE A 437 12.95 -82.39 34.76
N GLY A 438 11.74 -82.96 34.67
CA GLY A 438 11.46 -84.33 35.08
C GLY A 438 12.05 -85.36 34.12
N ASN A 439 11.74 -86.64 34.38
CA ASN A 439 12.14 -87.74 33.51
C ASN A 439 11.01 -88.78 33.40
N ILE A 440 10.59 -89.08 32.17
CA ILE A 440 9.55 -90.07 31.85
C ILE A 440 10.23 -91.39 31.51
N VAL A 441 9.96 -92.43 32.29
CA VAL A 441 10.57 -93.75 32.18
C VAL A 441 9.90 -94.61 31.11
N SER A 442 8.57 -94.49 30.95
CA SER A 442 7.79 -95.16 29.91
C SER A 442 6.38 -94.58 29.77
N GLY A 443 5.68 -94.92 28.69
CA GLY A 443 4.24 -94.63 28.50
C GLY A 443 3.88 -93.27 27.87
N GLY A 444 4.86 -92.50 27.39
CA GLY A 444 4.68 -91.08 27.00
C GLY A 444 3.71 -90.74 25.86
N THR A 445 3.02 -91.69 25.24
CA THR A 445 1.95 -91.45 24.24
C THR A 445 0.65 -92.20 24.56
N THR A 446 0.52 -92.70 25.79
CA THR A 446 -0.72 -93.26 26.35
C THR A 446 -1.24 -92.35 27.47
N LEU A 447 -2.37 -92.69 28.10
CA LEU A 447 -2.91 -91.91 29.21
C LEU A 447 -2.21 -92.18 30.58
N ASN A 448 -1.20 -93.06 30.66
CA ASN A 448 -0.64 -93.53 31.94
C ASN A 448 0.89 -93.77 31.90
N PRO A 449 1.74 -92.73 32.11
CA PRO A 449 3.21 -92.84 32.11
C PRO A 449 3.85 -92.94 33.51
N ILE A 450 5.11 -93.41 33.58
CA ILE A 450 5.93 -93.58 34.80
C ILE A 450 7.06 -92.53 34.84
N VAL A 451 7.40 -92.00 36.03
CA VAL A 451 8.36 -90.88 36.19
C VAL A 451 9.30 -91.02 37.41
N ASN A 452 10.44 -90.32 37.44
CA ASN A 452 11.37 -90.40 38.58
C ASN A 452 12.23 -89.15 38.92
N ALA A 453 11.78 -87.94 38.58
CA ALA A 453 12.43 -86.71 39.00
C ALA A 453 11.43 -85.62 39.37
N GLY A 454 11.85 -84.67 40.21
CA GLY A 454 11.10 -83.44 40.45
C GLY A 454 10.98 -82.63 39.15
N GLY A 455 9.79 -82.11 38.87
CA GLY A 455 9.45 -81.49 37.60
C GLY A 455 7.94 -81.48 37.34
N VAL A 456 7.54 -80.84 36.26
CA VAL A 456 6.15 -80.82 35.78
C VAL A 456 6.02 -81.75 34.59
N TYR A 457 4.95 -82.53 34.55
CA TYR A 457 4.64 -83.47 33.47
C TYR A 457 3.33 -83.04 32.82
N VAL A 458 3.36 -82.80 31.51
CA VAL A 458 2.26 -82.17 30.75
C VAL A 458 1.72 -83.15 29.73
N LEU A 459 0.42 -83.43 29.75
CA LEU A 459 -0.30 -84.16 28.72
C LEU A 459 -0.88 -83.16 27.71
N ASN A 460 -0.66 -83.40 26.42
CA ASN A 460 -1.31 -82.71 25.31
C ASN A 460 -2.28 -83.65 24.58
N VAL A 461 -3.46 -83.14 24.21
CA VAL A 461 -4.54 -83.87 23.53
C VAL A 461 -5.01 -83.06 22.32
N THR A 462 -4.83 -83.57 21.10
CA THR A 462 -5.10 -82.82 19.85
C THR A 462 -6.27 -83.40 19.07
N ASN A 463 -7.20 -82.57 18.61
CA ASN A 463 -8.24 -82.93 17.65
C ASN A 463 -7.70 -82.84 16.21
N ILE A 464 -7.54 -83.98 15.54
CA ILE A 464 -6.88 -84.05 14.22
C ILE A 464 -7.72 -83.49 13.06
N VAL A 465 -8.99 -83.10 13.30
CA VAL A 465 -9.90 -82.56 12.28
C VAL A 465 -9.98 -81.04 12.33
N THR A 466 -9.98 -80.44 13.52
CA THR A 466 -10.05 -78.98 13.71
C THR A 466 -8.70 -78.33 14.03
N GLY A 467 -7.65 -79.13 14.26
CA GLY A 467 -6.33 -78.67 14.69
C GLY A 467 -6.23 -78.34 16.19
N CYS A 468 -7.33 -77.88 16.80
CA CYS A 468 -7.39 -77.48 18.21
C CYS A 468 -6.87 -78.57 19.16
N ASN A 469 -6.01 -78.19 20.11
CA ASN A 469 -5.50 -79.07 21.15
C ASN A 469 -5.79 -78.50 22.55
N ALA A 470 -5.63 -79.33 23.59
CA ALA A 470 -5.75 -78.93 24.98
C ALA A 470 -4.65 -79.60 25.80
N VAL A 471 -4.20 -78.94 26.87
CA VAL A 471 -3.14 -79.46 27.76
C VAL A 471 -3.60 -79.47 29.21
N ASP A 472 -3.09 -80.43 29.98
CA ASP A 472 -3.15 -80.41 31.45
C ASP A 472 -1.81 -80.92 32.05
N SER A 473 -1.54 -80.64 33.32
CA SER A 473 -0.23 -80.92 33.92
C SER A 473 -0.25 -81.28 35.41
N VAL A 474 0.70 -82.14 35.79
CA VAL A 474 0.87 -82.65 37.16
C VAL A 474 2.30 -82.43 37.66
N VAL A 475 2.44 -82.09 38.94
CA VAL A 475 3.69 -81.58 39.54
C VAL A 475 4.32 -82.58 40.51
N ILE A 476 5.63 -82.74 40.43
CA ILE A 476 6.46 -83.51 41.38
C ILE A 476 7.51 -82.56 41.99
N VAL A 477 7.54 -82.41 43.31
CA VAL A 477 8.35 -81.38 44.02
C VAL A 477 9.76 -81.86 44.41
N ASP A 478 10.75 -80.96 44.53
CA ASP A 478 12.12 -81.14 45.08
C ASP A 478 12.57 -79.90 45.91
N ARG A 479 13.66 -79.94 46.72
CA ARG A 479 14.03 -78.85 47.68
C ARG A 479 15.53 -78.65 48.08
N THR A 480 16.14 -77.51 47.69
CA THR A 480 17.41 -76.91 48.24
C THR A 480 17.48 -75.37 48.00
N LEU A 481 18.23 -74.56 48.80
CA LEU A 481 18.76 -73.19 48.46
C LEU A 481 19.67 -72.53 49.55
N ALA A 482 20.29 -71.36 49.23
CA ALA A 482 21.35 -70.59 49.95
C ALA A 482 21.09 -69.03 50.06
N PRO A 483 21.86 -68.22 50.86
CA PRO A 483 21.61 -66.78 51.20
C PRO A 483 22.54 -65.67 50.57
N ILE A 484 22.45 -64.38 51.03
CA ILE A 484 22.88 -63.12 50.31
C ILE A 484 23.44 -61.96 51.24
N ALA A 485 24.30 -61.03 50.74
CA ALA A 485 24.87 -59.82 51.43
C ALA A 485 24.94 -58.52 50.53
N LYS A 486 25.03 -57.27 51.08
CA LYS A 486 25.08 -55.96 50.34
C LYS A 486 25.51 -54.65 51.12
N SER A 487 26.00 -53.58 50.44
CA SER A 487 26.50 -52.25 50.91
C SER A 487 25.98 -50.96 50.13
N ALA A 488 26.52 -49.74 50.39
CA ALA A 488 26.09 -48.40 49.87
C ALA A 488 27.13 -47.52 49.08
N LEU A 489 27.07 -46.16 49.12
CA LEU A 489 27.62 -45.18 48.13
C LEU A 489 28.52 -44.01 48.70
N PRO A 490 29.25 -43.20 47.87
CA PRO A 490 30.27 -42.17 48.28
C PRO A 490 29.85 -40.68 48.49
N ASP A 491 30.65 -39.86 49.24
CA ASP A 491 30.46 -38.39 49.51
C ASP A 491 31.80 -37.57 49.76
N THR A 492 31.75 -36.26 50.12
CA THR A 492 32.81 -35.21 49.96
C THR A 492 32.97 -34.20 51.16
N LEU A 493 34.13 -33.49 51.27
CA LEU A 493 34.48 -32.44 52.27
C LEU A 493 34.84 -31.05 51.67
N THR A 494 34.90 -29.97 52.49
CA THR A 494 35.22 -28.58 52.05
C THR A 494 36.01 -27.77 53.11
N CYS A 495 36.30 -26.49 52.85
CA CYS A 495 37.04 -25.58 53.75
C CYS A 495 36.43 -25.46 55.17
N ASP A 496 35.11 -25.62 55.29
CA ASP A 496 34.35 -25.45 56.54
C ASP A 496 33.69 -26.74 57.09
N ARG A 497 33.93 -27.94 56.51
CA ARG A 497 33.29 -29.22 56.95
C ARG A 497 34.18 -30.46 56.80
N ALA A 498 34.20 -31.35 57.81
CA ALA A 498 35.27 -32.36 57.98
C ALA A 498 34.93 -33.87 58.21
N GLU A 499 33.70 -34.33 58.56
CA GLU A 499 33.43 -35.77 58.90
C GLU A 499 32.10 -36.35 58.32
N LEU A 500 31.90 -37.69 58.32
CA LEU A 500 30.85 -38.43 57.55
C LEU A 500 30.42 -39.83 58.13
N ASN A 501 29.25 -40.37 57.73
CA ASN A 501 28.74 -41.74 58.05
C ASN A 501 28.39 -42.60 56.80
N LEU A 502 28.25 -43.93 56.95
CA LEU A 502 27.94 -44.93 55.91
C LEU A 502 26.78 -45.90 56.31
N ASP A 503 26.16 -46.62 55.35
CA ASP A 503 25.04 -47.59 55.51
C ASP A 503 25.25 -48.90 54.70
N ALA A 504 24.57 -49.97 55.10
CA ALA A 504 24.55 -51.30 54.47
C ALA A 504 23.37 -52.19 54.92
N THR A 505 22.23 -51.61 55.30
CA THR A 505 21.04 -52.31 55.86
C THR A 505 20.31 -53.30 54.91
N ALA A 506 20.91 -53.66 53.77
CA ALA A 506 20.31 -54.45 52.69
C ALA A 506 20.76 -55.94 52.61
N SER A 507 21.50 -56.44 53.61
CA SER A 507 21.94 -57.85 53.69
C SER A 507 20.84 -58.82 54.16
N SER A 508 21.02 -60.15 54.02
CA SER A 508 20.02 -61.14 54.51
C SER A 508 19.87 -61.08 56.03
N GLN A 509 18.65 -60.88 56.52
CA GLN A 509 18.37 -60.57 57.93
C GLN A 509 17.37 -61.53 58.61
N GLY A 510 17.52 -61.66 59.92
CA GLY A 510 16.68 -62.48 60.81
C GLY A 510 17.51 -63.26 61.83
N SER A 511 16.86 -63.97 62.75
CA SER A 511 17.50 -64.72 63.86
C SER A 511 18.27 -65.98 63.44
N TYR A 512 18.73 -66.04 62.18
CA TYR A 512 19.41 -67.18 61.56
C TYR A 512 20.58 -66.72 60.67
N PHE A 513 21.05 -65.47 60.82
CA PHE A 513 22.09 -64.79 60.02
C PHE A 513 22.96 -63.84 60.90
N ASP A 514 24.23 -63.61 60.53
CA ASP A 514 25.28 -62.87 61.29
C ASP A 514 26.15 -61.95 60.36
N TYR A 515 26.94 -60.98 60.88
CA TYR A 515 27.67 -59.91 60.10
C TYR A 515 29.06 -59.47 60.66
N GLN A 516 29.93 -58.81 59.84
CA GLN A 516 31.26 -58.26 60.21
C GLN A 516 31.86 -57.27 59.16
N TRP A 517 32.58 -56.18 59.54
CA TRP A 517 33.25 -55.19 58.62
C TRP A 517 34.80 -55.11 58.70
N THR A 518 35.45 -54.52 57.66
CA THR A 518 36.90 -54.13 57.59
C THR A 518 37.24 -52.93 56.64
N THR A 519 38.48 -52.38 56.67
CA THR A 519 39.02 -51.29 55.80
C THR A 519 40.55 -51.39 55.58
N VAL A 520 41.15 -50.61 54.66
CA VAL A 520 42.61 -50.59 54.37
C VAL A 520 43.26 -49.20 54.20
N ASP A 521 42.60 -48.22 53.59
CA ASP A 521 43.17 -46.91 53.20
C ASP A 521 42.47 -45.71 53.86
N GLY A 522 41.29 -45.93 54.46
CA GLY A 522 40.51 -44.92 55.19
C GLY A 522 40.76 -44.92 56.70
N LEU A 523 39.74 -44.51 57.46
CA LEU A 523 39.71 -44.60 58.92
C LEU A 523 38.26 -44.74 59.40
N ILE A 524 37.94 -45.90 59.99
CA ILE A 524 36.68 -46.09 60.72
C ILE A 524 36.84 -45.44 62.11
N VAL A 525 35.88 -44.60 62.48
CA VAL A 525 35.79 -43.97 63.82
C VAL A 525 34.97 -44.84 64.77
N SER A 526 33.91 -45.51 64.27
CA SER A 526 33.18 -46.58 64.98
C SER A 526 32.29 -47.41 64.04
N GLY A 527 31.84 -48.61 64.45
CA GLY A 527 30.70 -49.33 63.83
C GLY A 527 30.92 -50.77 63.33
N GLU A 528 32.05 -51.41 63.61
CA GLU A 528 32.57 -52.59 62.84
C GLU A 528 31.71 -53.87 62.78
N THR A 529 30.67 -54.04 63.60
CA THR A 529 29.73 -55.19 63.54
C THR A 529 28.26 -54.78 63.39
N SER A 530 28.00 -53.50 63.12
CA SER A 530 26.68 -53.00 62.73
C SER A 530 26.50 -53.04 61.21
N LEU A 531 25.45 -52.40 60.70
CA LEU A 531 25.26 -52.12 59.28
C LEU A 531 25.47 -50.62 58.96
N GLU A 532 26.00 -49.82 59.89
CA GLU A 532 26.18 -48.36 59.77
C GLU A 532 27.43 -47.85 60.54
N PRO A 533 28.58 -47.60 59.87
CA PRO A 533 29.81 -47.05 60.48
C PRO A 533 30.16 -45.57 60.13
N THR A 534 31.05 -44.94 60.92
CA THR A 534 31.49 -43.52 60.80
C THR A 534 32.93 -43.37 60.27
N VAL A 535 33.22 -42.35 59.46
CA VAL A 535 34.52 -42.09 58.80
C VAL A 535 34.87 -40.58 58.70
N ASN A 536 36.15 -40.21 58.70
CA ASN A 536 36.59 -38.81 58.57
C ASN A 536 37.79 -38.56 57.62
N ARG A 537 38.14 -39.55 56.78
CA ARG A 537 39.20 -39.44 55.77
C ARG A 537 38.80 -40.24 54.52
N PRO A 538 39.13 -39.78 53.29
CA PRO A 538 38.93 -40.57 52.08
C PRO A 538 39.58 -41.97 52.16
N GLY A 539 38.85 -43.01 51.72
CA GLY A 539 39.23 -44.43 51.80
C GLY A 539 38.09 -45.42 51.49
N THR A 540 38.23 -46.72 51.82
CA THR A 540 37.45 -47.88 51.29
C THR A 540 37.10 -48.97 52.34
N TYR A 541 35.92 -49.64 52.30
CA TYR A 541 35.37 -50.50 53.40
C TYR A 541 34.55 -51.77 52.94
N VAL A 542 34.46 -52.92 53.69
CA VAL A 542 34.00 -54.31 53.22
C VAL A 542 33.24 -55.22 54.28
N LEU A 543 32.29 -56.16 53.92
CA LEU A 543 31.35 -56.99 54.79
C LEU A 543 30.99 -58.50 54.39
N GLU A 544 30.49 -59.40 55.30
CA GLU A 544 30.09 -60.87 55.18
C GLU A 544 28.71 -61.34 55.81
N VAL A 545 28.09 -62.51 55.42
CA VAL A 545 26.79 -63.13 55.91
C VAL A 545 26.64 -64.71 55.82
N THR A 546 25.82 -65.42 56.67
CA THR A 546 25.55 -66.91 56.68
C THR A 546 24.09 -67.36 57.04
N ASN A 547 23.61 -68.59 56.73
CA ASN A 547 22.27 -69.17 57.11
C ASN A 547 22.30 -70.59 57.74
N THR A 548 21.49 -70.83 58.80
CA THR A 548 21.55 -72.05 59.64
C THR A 548 20.48 -73.14 59.46
N ARG A 549 19.41 -72.97 58.66
CA ARG A 549 18.33 -73.99 58.54
C ARG A 549 18.45 -74.93 57.34
N THR A 550 19.11 -74.48 56.26
CA THR A 550 19.49 -75.32 55.11
C THR A 550 21.01 -75.44 54.93
N GLY A 551 21.78 -74.38 55.28
CA GLY A 551 23.23 -74.41 55.55
C GLY A 551 24.19 -73.81 54.48
N CYS A 552 24.20 -72.49 54.23
CA CYS A 552 25.03 -71.78 53.18
C CYS A 552 25.35 -70.24 53.49
N ASN A 553 26.13 -69.44 52.68
CA ASN A 553 26.76 -68.08 53.02
C ASN A 553 27.19 -67.02 51.86
N ALA A 554 27.57 -65.69 52.12
CA ALA A 554 27.85 -64.51 51.14
C ALA A 554 28.67 -63.16 51.60
N LEU A 555 28.99 -62.10 50.76
CA LEU A 555 29.95 -60.87 50.95
C LEU A 555 29.69 -59.44 50.20
N THR A 556 30.33 -58.22 50.50
CA THR A 556 30.13 -56.80 49.87
C THR A 556 31.07 -55.50 50.27
N ASP A 557 31.03 -54.22 49.69
CA ASP A 557 32.00 -52.99 49.87
C ASP A 557 31.63 -51.41 49.52
N VAL A 558 32.43 -50.28 49.81
CA VAL A 558 32.16 -48.73 49.61
C VAL A 558 33.34 -47.58 49.68
N LYS A 559 33.23 -46.20 49.34
CA LYS A 559 34.29 -45.03 49.19
C LYS A 559 33.99 -43.43 49.46
N VAL A 560 34.90 -42.35 49.29
CA VAL A 560 34.83 -40.79 49.66
C VAL A 560 35.81 -39.64 48.96
N PHE A 561 35.62 -38.22 48.96
CA PHE A 561 36.37 -37.02 48.25
C PHE A 561 36.49 -35.46 48.85
N GLN A 562 37.05 -34.33 48.18
CA GLN A 562 37.21 -32.82 48.64
C GLN A 562 37.68 -31.58 47.64
N ASP A 563 37.51 -30.18 47.83
CA ASP A 563 37.99 -28.93 46.98
C ASP A 563 37.94 -27.33 47.47
N ILE A 564 38.52 -26.19 46.82
CA ILE A 564 38.60 -24.62 47.14
C ILE A 564 39.02 -23.42 46.06
N VAL A 565 38.85 -22.01 46.21
CA VAL A 565 39.14 -20.77 45.23
C VAL A 565 39.36 -19.21 45.77
N GLN A 566 39.70 -18.06 45.00
CA GLN A 566 40.09 -16.56 45.40
C GLN A 566 39.89 -15.21 44.44
N PRO A 567 40.17 -13.84 44.78
CA PRO A 567 39.80 -12.45 44.09
C PRO A 567 40.81 -11.14 43.92
N SER A 568 40.40 -9.83 43.58
CA SER A 568 41.24 -8.58 43.09
C SER A 568 40.86 -7.00 43.35
N ALA A 569 41.71 -5.94 43.03
CA ALA A 569 41.60 -4.43 43.27
C ALA A 569 42.35 -3.37 42.29
N ASP A 570 42.17 -2.01 42.34
CA ASP A 570 42.80 -0.90 41.46
C ASP A 570 42.70 0.63 41.92
N ALA A 571 43.62 1.57 41.52
CA ALA A 571 43.80 2.98 42.07
C ALA A 571 43.74 4.27 41.14
N GLY A 572 44.70 5.25 41.21
CA GLY A 572 44.47 6.72 40.89
C GLY A 572 45.60 7.63 40.27
N ALA A 573 45.53 8.99 40.40
CA ALA A 573 46.47 10.02 39.80
C ALA A 573 46.57 11.45 40.51
N ASP A 574 47.55 12.32 40.12
CA ASP A 574 48.24 13.35 40.96
C ASP A 574 47.94 14.90 40.77
N GLN A 575 48.06 15.79 41.80
CA GLN A 575 47.60 17.24 41.83
C GLN A 575 48.46 18.31 42.63
N LYS A 576 48.04 19.61 42.87
CA LYS A 576 48.92 20.78 43.33
C LYS A 576 48.34 22.00 44.16
N LEU A 577 49.19 22.89 44.78
CA LEU A 577 48.89 24.10 45.67
C LEU A 577 49.57 25.49 45.33
N THR A 578 49.20 26.63 45.97
CA THR A 578 49.80 28.03 45.78
C THR A 578 49.65 29.04 46.97
N CYS A 579 50.12 30.31 46.83
CA CYS A 579 50.02 31.42 47.82
C CYS A 579 48.60 31.84 48.26
N PHE A 580 47.56 31.37 47.57
CA PHE A 580 46.15 31.67 47.90
C PHE A 580 45.36 30.47 48.46
N ALA A 581 45.80 29.22 48.27
CA ALA A 581 44.96 28.02 48.49
C ALA A 581 45.76 26.71 48.73
N SER A 582 45.16 25.73 49.42
CA SER A 582 45.90 24.68 50.15
C SER A 582 45.33 23.22 50.18
N ASP A 583 44.33 22.78 49.39
CA ASP A 583 43.76 21.40 49.44
C ASP A 583 43.12 20.84 48.13
N VAL A 584 42.95 19.49 47.98
CA VAL A 584 42.52 18.76 46.74
C VAL A 584 42.03 17.26 46.92
N VAL A 585 41.48 16.53 45.91
CA VAL A 585 40.72 15.22 46.03
C VAL A 585 41.16 14.06 45.08
N LEU A 586 40.96 12.77 45.44
CA LEU A 586 41.39 11.51 44.76
C LEU A 586 40.24 10.50 44.39
N LEU A 587 40.50 9.40 43.62
CA LEU A 587 39.50 8.42 43.06
C LEU A 587 40.07 6.95 42.84
N GLY A 588 39.29 5.82 42.87
CA GLY A 588 39.75 4.40 42.60
C GLY A 588 38.68 3.27 42.32
N SER A 589 39.02 1.96 42.17
CA SER A 589 38.11 0.84 41.70
C SER A 589 38.40 -0.66 42.14
N ALA A 590 37.55 -1.68 41.79
CA ALA A 590 37.71 -3.12 42.19
C ALA A 590 36.80 -4.20 41.47
N TYR A 591 37.24 -5.49 41.34
CA TYR A 591 36.50 -6.58 40.64
C TYR A 591 36.79 -8.04 41.12
N GLY A 592 35.88 -9.01 40.82
CA GLY A 592 36.10 -10.46 41.06
C GLY A 592 34.97 -11.39 40.59
N ALA A 593 35.12 -12.71 40.77
CA ALA A 593 34.27 -13.75 40.16
C ALA A 593 32.85 -13.91 40.77
N ASN A 594 32.65 -13.51 42.03
CA ASN A 594 31.40 -13.73 42.79
C ASN A 594 30.56 -12.45 43.00
N GLY A 595 31.15 -11.26 42.81
CA GLY A 595 30.43 -9.98 42.74
C GLY A 595 30.06 -9.29 44.07
N ILE A 596 30.59 -9.69 45.23
CA ILE A 596 30.19 -9.13 46.55
C ILE A 596 31.43 -8.78 47.40
N TYR A 597 31.68 -7.48 47.63
CA TYR A 597 32.95 -6.94 48.15
C TYR A 597 32.81 -5.81 49.21
N ASP A 598 33.87 -5.49 49.97
CA ASP A 598 34.04 -4.36 50.93
C ASP A 598 35.41 -3.64 50.73
N PHE A 599 35.60 -2.37 51.18
CA PHE A 599 36.74 -1.48 50.81
C PHE A 599 37.43 -0.65 51.95
N GLU A 600 38.68 -0.19 51.76
CA GLU A 600 39.51 0.59 52.75
C GLU A 600 40.75 1.28 52.12
N TRP A 601 41.12 2.53 52.53
CA TRP A 601 42.32 3.30 52.07
C TRP A 601 43.32 3.68 53.21
N VAL A 602 44.59 3.99 52.87
CA VAL A 602 45.68 4.48 53.77
C VAL A 602 46.67 5.46 53.09
N THR A 603 47.63 6.03 53.85
CA THR A 603 48.75 6.90 53.38
C THR A 603 49.94 6.88 54.35
N THR A 604 51.12 7.39 53.98
CA THR A 604 52.30 7.46 54.89
C THR A 604 53.04 8.79 54.97
N ASP A 605 53.03 9.63 53.93
CA ASP A 605 53.69 10.95 53.92
C ASP A 605 52.79 12.12 53.46
N GLY A 606 51.57 11.81 52.99
CA GLY A 606 50.50 12.79 52.76
C GLY A 606 49.57 12.97 53.97
N HIS A 607 48.39 13.55 53.74
CA HIS A 607 47.36 13.76 54.78
C HIS A 607 45.95 13.68 54.18
N ILE A 608 45.18 12.65 54.56
CA ILE A 608 43.77 12.49 54.18
C ILE A 608 42.88 13.26 55.17
N VAL A 609 42.07 14.18 54.64
CA VAL A 609 41.11 15.00 55.39
C VAL A 609 39.76 14.28 55.55
N SER A 610 39.31 13.48 54.57
CA SER A 610 38.13 12.61 54.69
C SER A 610 38.02 11.57 53.55
N GLY A 611 37.25 10.48 53.77
CA GLY A 611 36.78 9.58 52.69
C GLY A 611 37.25 8.12 52.71
N GLU A 612 37.97 7.68 53.74
CA GLU A 612 38.81 6.46 53.80
C GLU A 612 38.16 5.09 53.47
N HIS A 613 36.85 4.91 53.60
CA HIS A 613 36.14 3.66 53.22
C HIS A 613 35.23 3.83 51.98
N SER A 614 35.40 4.92 51.23
CA SER A 614 34.78 5.16 49.92
C SER A 614 35.81 4.95 48.81
N LEU A 615 35.45 5.25 47.56
CA LEU A 615 36.41 5.26 46.45
C LEU A 615 37.01 6.66 46.20
N ASN A 616 36.69 7.70 46.99
CA ASN A 616 36.94 9.10 46.64
C ASN A 616 37.33 10.03 47.83
N PRO A 617 38.60 10.04 48.32
CA PRO A 617 39.03 10.84 49.49
C PRO A 617 39.65 12.23 49.20
N LEU A 618 39.58 13.16 50.16
CA LEU A 618 40.12 14.54 50.16
C LEU A 618 41.49 14.63 50.90
N VAL A 619 42.42 15.46 50.44
CA VAL A 619 43.80 15.62 50.96
C VAL A 619 44.28 17.09 50.96
N ASP A 620 45.22 17.48 51.85
CA ASP A 620 45.72 18.89 51.94
C ASP A 620 47.24 19.06 51.76
N SER A 621 48.00 17.97 51.58
CA SER A 621 49.45 17.96 51.69
C SER A 621 50.12 17.14 50.58
N ALA A 622 51.36 17.49 50.24
CA ALA A 622 52.17 16.76 49.28
C ALA A 622 52.64 15.40 49.82
N GLY A 623 52.27 14.29 49.17
CA GLY A 623 52.57 12.90 49.55
C GLY A 623 51.66 11.87 48.86
N SER A 624 51.69 10.60 49.30
CA SER A 624 51.20 9.42 48.55
C SER A 624 50.21 8.47 49.30
N TYR A 625 49.30 7.76 48.60
CA TYR A 625 48.06 7.13 49.17
C TYR A 625 47.65 5.75 48.53
N THR A 626 46.93 4.83 49.23
CA THR A 626 46.71 3.37 48.89
C THR A 626 45.28 2.79 49.18
N LEU A 627 44.76 1.73 48.50
CA LEU A 627 43.40 1.08 48.59
C LEU A 627 43.39 -0.49 48.81
N LYS A 628 42.25 -1.12 49.21
CA LYS A 628 42.06 -2.58 49.56
C LYS A 628 40.63 -3.20 49.35
N VAL A 629 40.48 -4.55 49.17
CA VAL A 629 39.21 -5.30 48.81
C VAL A 629 39.04 -6.75 49.41
N ILE A 630 37.81 -7.28 49.69
CA ILE A 630 37.50 -8.63 50.30
C ILE A 630 36.26 -9.39 49.71
N ASP A 631 36.29 -10.72 49.43
CA ASP A 631 35.16 -11.60 48.97
C ASP A 631 34.45 -12.41 50.11
N LYS A 632 33.13 -12.65 49.98
CA LYS A 632 32.26 -13.24 51.02
C LYS A 632 31.73 -14.67 50.80
N VAL A 633 31.95 -15.33 49.66
CA VAL A 633 31.38 -16.68 49.41
C VAL A 633 32.32 -17.81 49.89
N ASN A 634 33.63 -17.59 49.82
CA ASN A 634 34.66 -18.50 50.33
C ASN A 634 35.85 -17.81 51.08
N GLY A 635 35.90 -16.46 51.10
CA GLY A 635 36.65 -15.65 52.09
C GLY A 635 38.10 -15.25 51.78
N CYS A 636 38.38 -14.31 50.84
CA CYS A 636 39.75 -13.91 50.37
C CYS A 636 39.90 -12.39 49.93
N VAL A 637 41.10 -11.80 49.65
CA VAL A 637 41.45 -10.31 49.78
C VAL A 637 42.53 -9.67 48.79
N ASN A 638 42.62 -8.33 48.47
CA ASN A 638 43.64 -7.60 47.56
C ASN A 638 43.86 -5.99 47.68
N THR A 639 44.78 -5.23 46.96
CA THR A 639 45.23 -3.74 47.15
C THR A 639 45.96 -2.85 46.00
N ASP A 640 46.06 -1.45 45.99
CA ASP A 640 46.81 -0.49 45.00
C ASP A 640 47.04 1.10 45.37
N ASP A 641 47.76 2.07 44.64
CA ASP A 641 48.36 3.47 45.06
C ASP A 641 48.27 4.90 44.22
N VAL A 642 48.77 6.15 44.67
CA VAL A 642 48.78 7.62 44.05
C VAL A 642 49.64 8.86 44.71
N ASP A 643 49.90 10.14 44.17
CA ASP A 643 50.78 11.36 44.67
C ASP A 643 50.44 12.97 44.45
N ILE A 644 51.24 14.08 44.80
CA ILE A 644 50.95 15.65 44.86
C ILE A 644 52.14 16.80 44.92
N VAL A 645 52.10 18.13 44.43
CA VAL A 645 53.13 19.33 44.56
C VAL A 645 52.76 20.95 44.55
N SER A 646 53.64 22.04 44.40
CA SER A 646 53.38 23.59 44.55
C SER A 646 54.42 24.74 44.00
N ASP A 647 54.16 26.13 43.88
CA ASP A 647 55.08 27.34 43.45
C ASP A 647 54.65 28.93 43.58
N ILE A 648 55.49 30.06 43.38
CA ILE A 648 55.25 31.62 43.53
C ILE A 648 56.25 32.82 43.00
N GLN A 649 55.88 34.15 42.65
CA GLN A 649 56.76 35.46 42.49
C GLN A 649 56.13 36.96 42.17
N THR A 650 56.83 38.17 42.36
CA THR A 650 56.47 39.70 42.25
C THR A 650 56.57 40.53 40.87
N PRO A 651 55.98 41.77 40.65
CA PRO A 651 55.70 42.42 39.30
C PRO A 651 56.51 43.66 38.76
N GLU A 652 56.24 44.03 37.49
CA GLU A 652 56.69 45.21 36.68
C GLU A 652 55.58 45.60 35.65
N VAL A 653 55.38 46.87 35.23
CA VAL A 653 54.21 47.31 34.37
C VAL A 653 54.51 48.26 33.19
N VAL A 654 53.67 48.21 32.14
CA VAL A 654 53.61 49.10 30.95
C VAL A 654 52.17 49.36 30.47
N SER A 655 51.94 50.42 29.68
CA SER A 655 50.69 50.68 28.95
C SER A 655 50.84 50.50 27.44
N TYR A 656 49.75 50.16 26.77
CA TYR A 656 49.66 50.03 25.30
C TYR A 656 48.51 50.91 24.78
N PRO A 657 48.63 51.52 23.58
CA PRO A 657 47.56 52.36 23.02
C PRO A 657 46.29 51.54 22.73
N PRO A 658 45.10 52.17 22.77
CA PRO A 658 43.82 51.48 22.65
C PRO A 658 43.25 51.59 21.23
N SER A 659 42.12 50.92 20.98
CA SER A 659 41.33 51.09 19.76
C SER A 659 40.66 52.48 19.69
N GLU A 660 40.20 52.87 18.50
CA GLU A 660 39.24 53.96 18.35
C GLU A 660 37.81 53.45 18.61
N LEU A 661 36.95 54.31 19.15
CA LEU A 661 35.51 54.10 19.27
C LEU A 661 34.87 54.10 17.87
N ASN A 662 33.91 53.21 17.60
CA ASN A 662 33.23 53.15 16.31
C ASN A 662 31.83 52.50 16.40
N CYS A 663 31.15 52.26 15.28
CA CYS A 663 29.79 51.70 15.26
C CYS A 663 29.67 50.30 15.91
N LEU A 664 30.74 49.49 15.91
CA LEU A 664 30.79 48.22 16.64
C LEU A 664 31.34 48.35 18.07
N ILE A 665 32.14 49.40 18.33
CA ILE A 665 32.91 49.59 19.57
C ILE A 665 32.53 50.94 20.17
N SER A 666 31.34 51.00 20.80
CA SER A 666 30.89 52.17 21.58
C SER A 666 31.55 52.29 22.95
N GLU A 667 32.34 51.28 23.35
CA GLU A 667 33.07 51.23 24.61
C GLU A 667 34.46 50.62 24.36
N VAL A 668 35.53 51.36 24.62
CA VAL A 668 36.91 50.90 24.42
C VAL A 668 37.55 50.50 25.75
N VAL A 669 38.27 49.39 25.74
CA VAL A 669 39.07 48.94 26.87
C VAL A 669 40.48 49.51 26.75
N ILE A 670 40.82 50.45 27.63
CA ILE A 670 42.20 50.91 27.83
C ILE A 670 42.96 49.88 28.67
N SER A 671 44.27 49.67 28.46
CA SER A 671 44.98 48.57 29.12
C SER A 671 46.34 48.92 29.75
N ALA A 672 46.57 48.28 30.89
CA ALA A 672 47.83 48.17 31.59
C ALA A 672 48.24 46.69 31.69
N GLN A 673 49.47 46.37 31.33
CA GLN A 673 50.01 45.02 31.41
C GLN A 673 51.24 44.94 32.31
N SER A 674 51.49 43.75 32.84
CA SER A 674 52.70 43.40 33.58
C SER A 674 53.46 42.26 32.94
N SER A 675 54.77 42.21 33.18
CA SER A 675 55.62 41.16 32.62
C SER A 675 55.53 39.84 33.39
N ASN A 676 55.37 39.87 34.73
CA ASN A 676 55.66 38.69 35.58
C ASN A 676 54.79 38.48 36.84
N ALA A 677 53.71 39.24 37.11
CA ALA A 677 52.73 38.83 38.14
C ALA A 677 51.32 39.43 37.93
N THR A 678 50.31 38.79 38.53
CA THR A 678 48.88 39.18 38.56
C THR A 678 48.69 40.48 39.36
N LEU A 679 47.81 41.41 38.96
CA LEU A 679 47.75 42.78 39.53
C LEU A 679 46.31 43.34 39.77
N ASP A 680 46.21 44.31 40.68
CA ASP A 680 45.02 45.01 41.24
C ASP A 680 45.22 46.55 41.09
N PHE A 681 44.30 47.34 40.55
CA PHE A 681 44.64 48.66 39.93
C PHE A 681 43.82 49.87 40.43
N THR A 682 44.11 51.08 39.94
CA THR A 682 43.35 52.33 40.16
C THR A 682 43.61 53.35 39.05
N TRP A 683 42.59 53.98 38.45
CA TRP A 683 42.68 54.86 37.26
C TRP A 683 41.92 56.21 37.40
N THR A 684 42.34 57.24 36.64
CA THR A 684 41.77 58.60 36.61
C THR A 684 41.86 59.29 35.23
N THR A 685 41.01 60.29 34.96
CA THR A 685 40.97 61.14 33.72
C THR A 685 40.49 62.57 34.05
N ASP A 686 40.79 63.54 33.18
CA ASP A 686 40.33 64.94 33.25
C ASP A 686 39.45 65.36 32.03
N ASP A 687 39.50 64.63 30.91
CA ASP A 687 38.95 65.03 29.60
C ASP A 687 38.15 63.93 28.88
N GLY A 688 37.90 62.78 29.51
CA GLY A 688 37.00 61.71 29.04
C GLY A 688 36.18 61.07 30.18
N GLU A 689 35.54 59.92 29.93
CA GLU A 689 34.71 59.20 30.93
C GLU A 689 35.12 57.73 31.10
N ILE A 690 35.54 57.38 32.34
CA ILE A 690 35.70 55.97 32.76
C ILE A 690 34.35 55.44 33.23
N LYS A 691 33.62 54.78 32.34
CA LYS A 691 32.28 54.25 32.62
C LYS A 691 32.29 53.14 33.68
N THR A 692 33.23 52.19 33.57
CA THR A 692 33.44 51.15 34.60
C THR A 692 34.90 50.70 34.68
N GLY A 693 35.24 49.86 35.66
CA GLY A 693 36.55 49.20 35.72
C GLY A 693 37.70 50.09 36.19
N ALA A 694 37.44 51.26 36.79
CA ALA A 694 38.47 52.19 37.25
C ALA A 694 39.52 51.59 38.22
N ASN A 695 39.31 50.38 38.78
CA ASN A 695 40.27 49.68 39.63
C ASN A 695 40.80 48.35 39.03
N THR A 696 40.70 48.14 37.71
CA THR A 696 41.17 46.92 37.02
C THR A 696 42.37 47.20 36.11
N SER A 697 43.07 46.17 35.63
CA SER A 697 44.10 46.29 34.57
C SER A 697 43.56 46.92 33.29
N THR A 698 42.24 46.86 33.10
CA THR A 698 41.55 47.10 31.85
C THR A 698 40.22 47.84 32.07
N PRO A 699 40.24 49.14 32.40
CA PRO A 699 39.02 49.96 32.50
C PRO A 699 38.30 50.08 31.16
N LEU A 700 37.00 50.37 31.26
CA LEU A 700 36.12 50.56 30.12
C LEU A 700 35.73 52.04 30.03
N VAL A 701 36.01 52.65 28.88
CA VAL A 701 35.80 54.08 28.62
C VAL A 701 34.94 54.29 27.39
N THR A 702 34.09 55.31 27.40
CA THR A 702 33.06 55.53 26.36
C THR A 702 33.13 56.89 25.68
N GLU A 703 34.11 57.72 26.05
CA GLU A 703 34.34 59.05 25.48
C GLU A 703 35.84 59.19 25.13
N PRO A 704 36.19 59.86 24.02
CA PRO A 704 37.58 60.12 23.66
C PRO A 704 38.25 61.04 24.68
N GLY A 705 39.49 60.74 25.10
CA GLY A 705 40.17 61.45 26.19
C GLY A 705 41.47 60.78 26.68
N THR A 706 41.99 61.24 27.82
CA THR A 706 43.31 60.89 28.39
C THR A 706 43.19 60.25 29.78
N TYR A 707 43.88 59.13 30.04
CA TYR A 707 43.66 58.27 31.22
C TYR A 707 44.98 57.82 31.90
N THR A 708 45.04 57.68 33.23
CA THR A 708 46.28 57.43 34.04
C THR A 708 46.04 56.47 35.22
N PHE A 709 47.02 55.64 35.66
CA PHE A 709 46.80 54.53 36.61
C PHE A 709 47.94 54.06 37.55
N VAL A 710 47.56 53.27 38.57
CA VAL A 710 48.38 52.53 39.57
C VAL A 710 48.02 51.01 39.58
N ALA A 711 48.90 50.11 40.05
CA ALA A 711 48.76 48.64 40.04
C ALA A 711 49.39 47.91 41.27
N THR A 712 48.95 46.71 41.66
CA THR A 712 49.30 45.97 42.93
C THR A 712 49.21 44.45 42.84
N ASP A 713 50.25 43.67 43.15
CA ASP A 713 50.28 42.22 42.89
C ASP A 713 49.42 41.40 43.87
N VAL A 714 48.54 40.56 43.33
CA VAL A 714 47.62 39.72 44.09
C VAL A 714 48.21 38.35 44.44
N ALA A 715 49.03 37.75 43.58
CA ALA A 715 49.65 36.45 43.82
C ALA A 715 50.70 36.47 44.96
N ASN A 716 51.13 37.66 45.42
CA ASN A 716 51.89 37.82 46.68
C ASN A 716 51.97 39.25 47.32
N GLY A 717 51.69 40.39 46.64
CA GLY A 717 51.38 41.67 47.34
C GLY A 717 51.99 43.05 46.93
N CYS A 718 52.52 43.34 45.73
CA CYS A 718 53.46 44.49 45.47
C CYS A 718 53.17 45.43 44.23
N THR A 719 53.54 46.74 44.21
CA THR A 719 52.85 47.80 43.39
C THR A 719 53.65 48.66 42.34
N ALA A 720 53.00 49.25 41.28
CA ALA A 720 53.56 50.16 40.22
C ALA A 720 52.54 51.15 39.51
N THR A 721 52.85 51.90 38.39
CA THR A 721 52.05 53.07 37.82
C THR A 721 52.33 53.49 36.32
N ASN A 722 51.36 53.91 35.46
CA ASN A 722 51.55 54.50 34.06
C ASN A 722 50.29 55.24 33.40
N SER A 723 50.22 55.58 32.07
CA SER A 723 49.08 56.32 31.38
C SER A 723 48.83 56.09 29.84
N ILE A 724 47.74 56.63 29.22
CA ILE A 724 47.18 56.34 27.84
C ILE A 724 46.16 57.42 27.26
N THR A 725 45.74 57.37 25.97
CA THR A 725 44.75 58.27 25.24
C THR A 725 43.83 57.57 24.20
N VAL A 726 42.62 58.09 23.84
CA VAL A 726 41.55 57.47 22.97
C VAL A 726 40.89 58.45 21.93
N SER A 727 40.33 57.95 20.79
CA SER A 727 39.63 58.67 19.69
C SER A 727 38.41 57.92 19.06
N GLU A 728 37.69 58.43 18.03
CA GLU A 728 36.39 57.91 17.48
C GLU A 728 36.19 58.04 15.93
N ASN A 729 35.44 57.12 15.28
CA ASN A 729 34.99 57.14 13.85
C ASN A 729 33.64 56.40 13.59
N VAL A 730 32.62 57.03 12.98
CA VAL A 730 31.23 56.47 12.84
C VAL A 730 30.50 56.77 11.50
N GLN A 731 30.98 56.29 10.35
CA GLN A 731 30.36 56.54 9.02
C GLN A 731 29.65 55.31 8.41
N VAL A 732 28.34 55.40 8.15
CA VAL A 732 27.54 54.29 7.56
C VAL A 732 27.88 53.97 6.08
N PRO A 733 27.84 52.68 5.67
CA PRO A 733 27.93 52.27 4.27
C PRO A 733 26.59 52.44 3.53
N VAL A 734 26.56 52.03 2.25
CA VAL A 734 25.34 51.98 1.40
C VAL A 734 25.14 50.54 0.92
N ALA A 735 23.89 50.09 0.94
CA ALA A 735 23.44 48.82 0.37
C ALA A 735 22.57 49.08 -0.89
N ASP A 736 22.69 48.21 -1.89
CA ASP A 736 21.90 48.23 -3.14
C ASP A 736 21.78 46.78 -3.66
N ALA A 737 20.56 46.24 -3.58
CA ALA A 737 20.23 44.89 -4.02
C ALA A 737 19.98 44.79 -5.53
N GLY A 738 19.63 45.90 -6.20
CA GLY A 738 19.20 45.96 -7.60
C GLY A 738 17.71 45.63 -7.81
N ASP A 739 17.26 45.77 -9.07
CA ASP A 739 15.86 45.52 -9.47
C ASP A 739 15.42 44.06 -9.26
N ASN A 740 14.10 43.84 -9.13
CA ASN A 740 13.49 42.50 -9.12
C ASN A 740 13.77 41.72 -10.42
N GLN A 741 13.92 40.40 -10.30
CA GLN A 741 14.38 39.53 -11.40
C GLN A 741 13.45 38.33 -11.67
N PHE A 742 13.66 37.67 -12.81
CA PHE A 742 12.92 36.47 -13.21
C PHE A 742 13.87 35.34 -13.62
N LEU A 743 13.60 34.13 -13.11
CA LEU A 743 14.23 32.89 -13.59
C LEU A 743 13.28 32.16 -14.54
N ASN A 744 13.82 31.62 -15.63
CA ASN A 744 13.10 30.78 -16.59
C ASN A 744 13.97 29.59 -17.03
N CYS A 745 13.56 28.84 -18.05
CA CYS A 745 14.31 27.64 -18.45
C CYS A 745 15.56 27.95 -19.28
N ASP A 746 15.56 29.04 -20.06
CA ASP A 746 16.76 29.58 -20.72
C ASP A 746 17.80 30.16 -19.72
N VAL A 747 17.34 30.75 -18.62
CA VAL A 747 18.14 31.43 -17.59
C VAL A 747 17.90 30.77 -16.24
N ASN A 748 18.55 29.61 -16.05
CA ASN A 748 18.45 28.81 -14.83
C ASN A 748 19.29 29.32 -13.65
N GLN A 749 20.20 30.28 -13.87
CA GLN A 749 21.04 30.93 -12.87
C GLN A 749 21.32 32.38 -13.26
N MET A 750 21.38 33.29 -12.30
CA MET A 750 21.75 34.69 -12.54
C MET A 750 22.45 35.34 -11.35
N ALA A 751 23.25 36.37 -11.60
CA ALA A 751 23.88 37.19 -10.56
C ALA A 751 22.97 38.36 -10.16
N ILE A 752 22.94 38.68 -8.87
CA ILE A 752 22.17 39.80 -8.28
C ILE A 752 23.06 40.90 -7.69
N GLY A 753 22.49 42.04 -7.26
CA GLY A 753 23.21 43.20 -6.72
C GLY A 753 23.32 44.39 -7.68
N GLY A 754 23.52 45.58 -7.11
CA GLY A 754 23.65 46.86 -7.82
C GLY A 754 24.85 46.98 -8.78
N VAL A 755 24.84 48.04 -9.61
CA VAL A 755 25.76 48.21 -10.76
C VAL A 755 27.11 48.83 -10.40
N ASP A 756 27.23 49.55 -9.28
CA ASP A 756 28.46 50.25 -8.88
C ASP A 756 29.51 49.28 -8.27
N ASN A 757 30.20 48.56 -9.17
CA ASN A 757 31.26 47.60 -8.87
C ASN A 757 32.58 48.34 -8.47
N GLY A 758 32.52 49.06 -7.35
CA GLY A 758 33.41 50.17 -6.97
C GLY A 758 34.67 49.83 -6.16
N ASN A 759 35.03 48.55 -6.01
CA ASN A 759 36.27 48.10 -5.35
C ASN A 759 36.50 48.72 -3.95
N TYR A 760 35.60 48.43 -3.00
CA TYR A 760 35.72 48.81 -1.59
C TYR A 760 36.43 47.71 -0.79
N PRO A 761 37.76 47.81 -0.51
CA PRO A 761 38.51 46.73 0.13
C PRO A 761 38.13 46.50 1.60
N ASN A 762 37.40 47.45 2.20
CA ASN A 762 37.06 47.47 3.62
C ASN A 762 35.58 47.10 3.86
N TYR A 763 34.81 46.70 2.84
CA TYR A 763 33.40 46.30 3.00
C TYR A 763 33.24 44.78 2.88
N THR A 764 32.49 44.18 3.80
CA THR A 764 32.02 42.78 3.71
C THR A 764 30.53 42.76 3.42
N PHE A 765 30.15 41.89 2.50
CA PHE A 765 28.76 41.62 2.14
C PHE A 765 28.33 40.33 2.83
N SER A 766 27.05 40.20 3.15
CA SER A 766 26.43 38.93 3.52
C SER A 766 24.99 38.91 3.03
N TRP A 767 24.71 38.03 2.07
CA TRP A 767 23.40 37.86 1.50
C TRP A 767 22.58 36.80 2.25
N LEU A 768 21.32 37.11 2.50
CA LEU A 768 20.36 36.28 3.23
C LEU A 768 19.09 36.07 2.37
N THR A 769 18.41 34.94 2.57
CA THR A 769 17.11 34.66 1.95
C THR A 769 16.26 33.82 2.90
N SER A 770 14.94 33.97 2.79
CA SER A 770 13.95 33.19 3.55
C SER A 770 13.50 31.91 2.85
N ASP A 771 13.64 31.88 1.52
CA ASP A 771 12.80 31.07 0.64
C ASP A 771 13.48 30.67 -0.69
N GLY A 772 14.63 31.26 -1.02
CA GLY A 772 15.46 30.89 -2.18
C GLY A 772 16.80 30.22 -1.84
N SER A 773 17.71 30.16 -2.82
CA SER A 773 19.03 29.51 -2.68
C SER A 773 20.14 30.20 -3.49
N PHE A 774 21.39 29.91 -3.13
CA PHE A 774 22.59 30.50 -3.74
C PHE A 774 23.51 29.43 -4.34
N VAL A 775 24.03 29.70 -5.54
CA VAL A 775 25.00 28.86 -6.26
C VAL A 775 26.44 29.17 -5.82
N THR A 776 26.73 30.46 -5.60
CA THR A 776 28.03 30.93 -5.09
C THR A 776 27.98 31.19 -3.60
N ALA A 777 29.14 31.48 -3.00
CA ALA A 777 29.20 31.96 -1.63
C ALA A 777 28.41 33.27 -1.46
N GLN A 778 27.89 33.48 -0.23
CA GLN A 778 26.97 34.57 0.13
C GLN A 778 27.69 35.85 0.59
N ASP A 779 29.02 35.80 0.68
CA ASP A 779 29.91 36.86 1.17
C ASP A 779 30.51 37.74 0.06
N VAL A 780 30.01 37.60 -1.18
CA VAL A 780 30.48 38.31 -2.36
C VAL A 780 29.52 39.46 -2.76
N PRO A 781 30.00 40.50 -3.48
CA PRO A 781 29.14 41.63 -3.88
C PRO A 781 27.97 41.24 -4.80
N ASN A 782 28.22 40.30 -5.72
CA ASN A 782 27.23 39.83 -6.70
C ASN A 782 27.14 38.29 -6.68
N PRO A 783 26.36 37.68 -5.76
CA PRO A 783 26.21 36.24 -5.72
C PRO A 783 25.32 35.76 -6.87
N VAL A 784 25.51 34.50 -7.27
CA VAL A 784 24.65 33.82 -8.24
C VAL A 784 23.58 33.02 -7.51
N ILE A 785 22.33 33.15 -7.96
CA ILE A 785 21.14 32.48 -7.42
C ILE A 785 20.48 31.60 -8.50
N ASN A 786 19.71 30.60 -8.08
CA ASN A 786 19.08 29.60 -8.98
C ASN A 786 17.64 29.20 -8.59
N GLU A 787 17.08 29.84 -7.57
CA GLU A 787 15.72 29.62 -7.07
C GLU A 787 15.03 30.98 -6.88
N GLU A 788 13.70 30.98 -6.88
CA GLU A 788 12.89 32.14 -6.56
C GLU A 788 12.90 32.45 -5.06
N GLY A 789 12.46 33.65 -4.68
CA GLY A 789 12.37 34.07 -3.29
C GLY A 789 12.81 35.52 -3.05
N VAL A 790 12.82 35.93 -1.79
CA VAL A 790 13.30 37.25 -1.37
C VAL A 790 14.76 37.17 -0.96
N TYR A 791 15.59 38.05 -1.53
CA TYR A 791 17.02 38.11 -1.25
C TYR A 791 17.37 39.48 -0.65
N MET A 792 18.01 39.46 0.51
CA MET A 792 18.45 40.63 1.26
C MET A 792 19.98 40.71 1.27
N VAL A 793 20.55 41.87 0.95
CA VAL A 793 21.97 42.16 1.13
C VAL A 793 22.17 42.93 2.42
N HIS A 794 23.02 42.41 3.30
CA HIS A 794 23.54 43.13 4.46
C HIS A 794 24.99 43.52 4.16
N VAL A 795 25.31 44.81 4.30
CA VAL A 795 26.65 45.38 4.02
C VAL A 795 27.23 45.93 5.32
N VAL A 796 28.46 45.51 5.64
CA VAL A 796 29.20 45.91 6.85
C VAL A 796 30.49 46.61 6.43
N ASP A 797 30.71 47.82 6.94
CA ASP A 797 32.02 48.47 6.92
C ASP A 797 32.93 47.80 7.96
N THR A 798 34.02 47.15 7.52
CA THR A 798 34.96 46.44 8.41
C THR A 798 35.98 47.36 9.09
N GLU A 799 36.09 48.63 8.67
CA GLU A 799 37.00 49.61 9.24
C GLU A 799 36.36 50.39 10.40
N ASN A 800 35.05 50.64 10.36
CA ASN A 800 34.31 51.33 11.43
C ASN A 800 33.10 50.56 12.01
N GLY A 801 32.70 49.44 11.43
CA GLY A 801 31.63 48.57 11.95
C GLY A 801 30.20 48.99 11.62
N CYS A 802 29.97 50.06 10.87
CA CYS A 802 28.61 50.51 10.55
C CYS A 802 27.98 49.62 9.46
N THR A 803 26.64 49.46 9.47
CA THR A 803 25.92 48.53 8.58
C THR A 803 24.77 49.17 7.79
N ALA A 804 24.38 48.54 6.69
CA ALA A 804 23.18 48.87 5.89
C ALA A 804 22.55 47.61 5.27
N ASP A 805 21.25 47.65 4.99
CA ASP A 805 20.46 46.53 4.44
C ASP A 805 19.63 46.98 3.22
N ASP A 806 19.45 46.10 2.22
CA ASP A 806 18.50 46.29 1.10
C ASP A 806 17.97 44.94 0.55
N THR A 807 16.86 44.94 -0.20
CA THR A 807 16.11 43.73 -0.61
C THR A 807 15.59 43.73 -2.05
N LEU A 808 15.68 42.57 -2.73
CA LEU A 808 15.03 42.31 -4.03
C LEU A 808 14.18 41.04 -3.99
N THR A 809 13.28 40.87 -4.96
CA THR A 809 12.50 39.64 -5.20
C THR A 809 12.86 38.97 -6.53
N VAL A 810 13.03 37.65 -6.52
CA VAL A 810 13.16 36.81 -7.72
C VAL A 810 11.91 35.94 -7.85
N ILE A 811 11.35 35.83 -9.05
CA ILE A 811 10.17 34.99 -9.36
C ILE A 811 10.55 33.98 -10.44
N LYS A 812 10.11 32.72 -10.33
CA LYS A 812 10.30 31.70 -11.37
C LYS A 812 9.06 31.62 -12.25
N THR A 813 9.24 31.65 -13.58
CA THR A 813 8.11 31.45 -14.50
C THR A 813 7.61 30.01 -14.44
N PRO A 814 6.30 29.74 -14.32
CA PRO A 814 5.76 28.39 -14.37
C PRO A 814 6.09 27.70 -15.70
N GLY A 815 6.81 26.57 -15.63
CA GLY A 815 7.07 25.73 -16.80
C GLY A 815 5.84 24.93 -17.23
N ILE A 816 5.99 24.13 -18.28
CA ILE A 816 4.99 23.14 -18.68
C ILE A 816 4.86 22.09 -17.57
N VAL A 817 3.63 21.82 -17.17
CA VAL A 817 3.25 20.89 -16.08
C VAL A 817 2.87 19.53 -16.64
N ASP A 818 2.11 19.49 -17.75
CA ASP A 818 1.68 18.25 -18.39
C ASP A 818 1.35 18.45 -19.89
N MET A 819 1.24 17.34 -20.63
CA MET A 819 0.90 17.29 -22.05
C MET A 819 0.03 16.06 -22.32
N GLN A 820 -1.24 16.27 -22.68
CA GLN A 820 -2.18 15.20 -23.03
C GLN A 820 -1.96 14.75 -24.48
N LEU A 821 -1.89 13.44 -24.70
CA LEU A 821 -1.73 12.82 -26.01
C LEU A 821 -2.98 12.03 -26.40
N ASP A 822 -3.39 12.13 -27.66
CA ASP A 822 -4.35 11.23 -28.30
C ASP A 822 -3.63 10.29 -29.29
N LEU A 823 -4.14 9.07 -29.44
CA LEU A 823 -3.41 7.93 -30.00
C LEU A 823 -4.29 7.06 -30.91
N SER A 824 -3.97 7.03 -32.21
CA SER A 824 -4.50 6.03 -33.12
C SER A 824 -3.53 4.85 -33.22
N LEU A 825 -4.04 3.62 -33.03
CA LEU A 825 -3.23 2.42 -33.11
C LEU A 825 -2.85 2.05 -34.56
N PRO A 826 -1.63 1.57 -34.82
CA PRO A 826 -1.24 1.08 -36.15
C PRO A 826 -2.04 -0.17 -36.52
N SER A 827 -2.32 -0.36 -37.81
CA SER A 827 -2.98 -1.56 -38.30
C SER A 827 -2.07 -2.79 -38.21
N CYS A 828 -2.65 -4.00 -38.29
CA CYS A 828 -1.90 -5.25 -38.30
C CYS A 828 -0.97 -5.46 -39.52
N ARG A 829 -0.90 -4.47 -40.42
CA ARG A 829 0.07 -4.41 -41.53
C ARG A 829 1.35 -3.65 -41.16
N GLY A 830 1.46 -3.18 -39.91
CA GLY A 830 2.64 -2.52 -39.35
C GLY A 830 2.64 -1.00 -39.51
N THR A 831 1.63 -0.41 -40.15
CA THR A 831 1.55 1.04 -40.35
C THR A 831 0.15 1.59 -40.08
N GLY A 832 0.07 2.88 -39.79
CA GLY A 832 -1.18 3.62 -39.61
C GLY A 832 -1.31 4.33 -38.26
N GLY A 833 -0.34 4.17 -37.36
CA GLY A 833 -0.38 4.80 -36.04
C GLY A 833 -0.29 6.32 -36.14
N VAL A 834 -0.93 7.01 -35.21
CA VAL A 834 -0.92 8.48 -35.07
C VAL A 834 -0.69 8.83 -33.61
N ILE A 835 0.12 9.85 -33.36
CA ILE A 835 0.25 10.52 -32.06
C ILE A 835 -0.08 12.00 -32.31
N SER A 836 -1.03 12.53 -31.55
CA SER A 836 -1.36 13.95 -31.51
C SER A 836 -1.25 14.50 -30.09
N VAL A 837 -0.89 15.77 -29.97
CA VAL A 837 -0.95 16.53 -28.72
C VAL A 837 -2.31 17.22 -28.63
N ASP A 838 -3.17 16.73 -27.77
CA ASP A 838 -4.52 17.26 -27.57
C ASP A 838 -4.50 18.56 -26.76
N SER A 839 -3.67 18.63 -25.72
CA SER A 839 -3.51 19.84 -24.90
C SER A 839 -2.18 19.90 -24.15
N VAL A 840 -1.77 21.12 -23.81
CA VAL A 840 -0.55 21.44 -23.03
C VAL A 840 -0.96 22.28 -21.82
N LEU A 841 -0.57 21.85 -20.63
CA LEU A 841 -0.91 22.50 -19.36
C LEU A 841 0.32 23.20 -18.77
N GLY A 842 0.23 24.50 -18.51
CA GLY A 842 1.36 25.31 -18.04
C GLY A 842 2.32 25.73 -19.15
N GLY A 843 3.38 26.46 -18.79
CA GLY A 843 4.27 27.14 -19.72
C GLY A 843 3.65 28.39 -20.36
N THR A 844 4.40 29.04 -21.24
CA THR A 844 3.99 30.24 -21.97
C THR A 844 4.01 30.01 -23.48
N ALA A 845 2.84 30.11 -24.13
CA ALA A 845 2.73 30.01 -25.59
C ALA A 845 3.56 31.10 -26.33
N PRO A 846 4.09 30.82 -27.54
CA PRO A 846 3.79 29.67 -28.40
C PRO A 846 4.55 28.39 -28.00
N TYR A 847 3.89 27.25 -28.17
CA TYR A 847 4.53 25.94 -28.03
C TYR A 847 5.09 25.43 -29.35
N VAL A 848 6.12 24.58 -29.27
CA VAL A 848 6.63 23.76 -30.38
C VAL A 848 6.82 22.32 -29.93
N TYR A 849 6.61 21.37 -30.84
CA TYR A 849 6.53 19.93 -30.56
C TYR A 849 7.60 19.14 -31.31
N SER A 850 8.11 18.10 -30.68
CA SER A 850 9.04 17.10 -31.23
C SER A 850 8.47 15.72 -30.98
N PHE A 851 8.48 14.85 -31.99
CA PHE A 851 8.09 13.43 -31.89
C PHE A 851 9.30 12.50 -32.07
N ASN A 852 10.48 13.01 -31.72
CA ASN A 852 11.77 12.35 -31.91
C ASN A 852 12.77 12.76 -30.81
N ASP A 853 12.39 12.62 -29.55
CA ASP A 853 13.30 12.77 -28.39
C ASP A 853 14.04 14.13 -28.38
N GLY A 854 13.31 15.22 -28.66
CA GLY A 854 13.81 16.60 -28.67
C GLY A 854 14.78 16.92 -29.82
N GLN A 855 15.04 15.99 -30.75
CA GLN A 855 16.04 16.19 -31.81
C GLN A 855 15.62 17.21 -32.87
N SER A 856 14.32 17.49 -33.01
CA SER A 856 13.80 18.57 -33.84
C SER A 856 12.39 18.99 -33.44
N PHE A 857 12.18 20.29 -33.23
CA PHE A 857 10.89 20.88 -32.90
C PHE A 857 10.21 21.53 -34.12
N GLY A 858 8.88 21.57 -34.11
CA GLY A 858 8.06 22.25 -35.12
C GLY A 858 6.69 22.69 -34.57
N THR A 859 5.93 23.45 -35.35
CA THR A 859 4.60 23.98 -34.96
C THR A 859 3.45 23.07 -35.38
N ILE A 860 3.69 21.76 -35.49
CA ILE A 860 2.68 20.76 -35.84
C ILE A 860 2.57 19.81 -34.65
N ASP A 861 1.34 19.63 -34.18
CA ASP A 861 0.89 18.90 -32.99
C ASP A 861 0.52 17.43 -33.29
N GLU A 862 0.62 16.98 -34.54
CA GLU A 862 0.32 15.60 -34.97
C GLU A 862 1.47 14.97 -35.78
N ILE A 863 1.72 13.68 -35.57
CA ILE A 863 2.51 12.83 -36.47
C ILE A 863 1.79 11.51 -36.74
N GLY A 864 1.76 11.07 -38.01
CA GLY A 864 1.04 9.87 -38.44
C GLY A 864 1.82 8.96 -39.40
N ASN A 865 1.25 7.80 -39.70
CA ASN A 865 1.88 6.66 -40.41
C ASN A 865 2.99 5.97 -39.60
N LEU A 866 2.88 5.97 -38.27
CA LEU A 866 3.81 5.32 -37.38
C LEU A 866 3.67 3.78 -37.40
N GLU A 867 4.75 3.11 -37.02
CA GLU A 867 4.83 1.66 -36.78
C GLU A 867 4.68 1.39 -35.26
N PRO A 868 4.44 0.13 -34.82
CA PRO A 868 4.52 -0.22 -33.41
C PRO A 868 5.90 0.06 -32.81
N GLY A 869 5.95 0.79 -31.70
CA GLY A 869 7.20 1.23 -31.07
C GLY A 869 7.01 2.31 -30.01
N THR A 870 8.10 2.67 -29.33
CA THR A 870 8.13 3.76 -28.34
C THR A 870 8.66 5.03 -28.99
N TYR A 871 7.97 6.14 -28.76
CA TYR A 871 8.25 7.47 -29.30
C TYR A 871 8.39 8.47 -28.16
N GLY A 872 9.50 9.19 -28.10
CA GLY A 872 9.67 10.34 -27.21
C GLY A 872 9.00 11.58 -27.78
N VAL A 873 8.00 12.09 -27.08
CA VAL A 873 7.29 13.34 -27.42
C VAL A 873 7.76 14.43 -26.47
N VAL A 874 8.20 15.56 -27.02
CA VAL A 874 8.67 16.71 -26.25
C VAL A 874 7.95 17.96 -26.72
N VAL A 875 7.39 18.73 -25.78
CA VAL A 875 6.86 20.07 -26.03
C VAL A 875 7.78 21.10 -25.37
N GLN A 876 8.04 22.20 -26.06
CA GLN A 876 8.82 23.34 -25.57
C GLN A 876 7.98 24.61 -25.64
N ASP A 877 8.09 25.48 -24.63
CA ASP A 877 7.40 26.78 -24.56
C ASP A 877 8.25 27.97 -25.06
N GLY A 878 7.64 29.17 -25.07
CA GLY A 878 8.26 30.42 -25.50
C GLY A 878 9.40 30.95 -24.59
N TYR A 879 9.73 30.26 -23.50
CA TYR A 879 10.84 30.55 -22.59
C TYR A 879 11.79 29.35 -22.42
N GLY A 880 11.78 28.43 -23.39
CA GLY A 880 12.68 27.28 -23.47
C GLY A 880 12.32 26.10 -22.58
N CYS A 881 11.19 26.14 -21.86
CA CYS A 881 10.80 25.08 -20.94
C CYS A 881 10.30 23.85 -21.68
N GLU A 882 11.08 22.75 -21.62
CA GLU A 882 10.73 21.45 -22.20
C GLU A 882 10.01 20.54 -21.19
N TYR A 883 8.90 19.93 -21.62
CA TYR A 883 8.29 18.77 -20.99
C TYR A 883 8.38 17.58 -21.96
N ASN A 884 8.96 16.47 -21.50
CA ASN A 884 9.07 15.25 -22.28
C ASN A 884 8.25 14.10 -21.66
N THR A 885 7.68 13.29 -22.53
CA THR A 885 7.02 12.03 -22.19
C THR A 885 7.39 10.96 -23.24
N THR A 886 7.17 9.69 -22.91
CA THR A 886 7.38 8.58 -23.86
C THR A 886 6.10 7.80 -24.00
N VAL A 887 5.62 7.67 -25.23
CA VAL A 887 4.40 6.92 -25.55
C VAL A 887 4.76 5.69 -26.37
N THR A 888 4.09 4.58 -26.11
CA THR A 888 4.31 3.33 -26.86
C THR A 888 3.06 2.99 -27.64
N LEU A 889 3.17 2.94 -28.96
CA LEU A 889 2.17 2.32 -29.82
C LEU A 889 2.39 0.81 -29.75
N PRO A 890 1.50 0.02 -29.10
CA PRO A 890 1.69 -1.42 -28.96
C PRO A 890 1.61 -2.12 -30.31
N THR A 891 2.28 -3.26 -30.42
CA THR A 891 2.09 -4.18 -31.56
C THR A 891 0.67 -4.74 -31.50
N PRO A 892 -0.15 -4.61 -32.57
CA PRO A 892 -1.47 -5.20 -32.62
C PRO A 892 -1.42 -6.71 -32.38
N GLN A 893 -2.20 -7.19 -31.41
CA GLN A 893 -2.33 -8.61 -31.12
C GLN A 893 -3.27 -9.26 -32.13
N ALA A 894 -2.95 -10.48 -32.58
CA ALA A 894 -3.87 -11.24 -33.42
C ALA A 894 -4.97 -11.88 -32.56
N PRO A 895 -6.23 -11.90 -33.03
CA PRO A 895 -7.35 -12.53 -32.33
C PRO A 895 -7.05 -13.94 -31.82
N GLU A 896 -7.45 -14.26 -30.60
CA GLU A 896 -7.54 -15.64 -30.15
C GLU A 896 -8.78 -16.31 -30.76
N ILE A 897 -8.60 -17.56 -31.22
CA ILE A 897 -9.70 -18.40 -31.73
C ILE A 897 -9.66 -19.74 -31.02
N LEU A 898 -10.74 -20.07 -30.31
CA LEU A 898 -10.99 -21.39 -29.75
C LEU A 898 -12.09 -22.08 -30.57
N VAL A 899 -11.86 -23.34 -30.90
CA VAL A 899 -12.82 -24.20 -31.62
C VAL A 899 -13.03 -25.51 -30.89
N GLU A 900 -14.20 -26.12 -31.08
CA GLU A 900 -14.48 -27.45 -30.57
C GLU A 900 -13.53 -28.53 -31.13
N PRO A 901 -13.29 -29.62 -30.38
CA PRO A 901 -12.52 -30.76 -30.88
C PRO A 901 -13.22 -31.45 -32.07
N ASN A 902 -12.47 -32.26 -32.82
CA ASN A 902 -12.97 -32.97 -33.99
C ASN A 902 -14.26 -33.77 -33.70
N VAL A 903 -15.33 -33.48 -34.44
CA VAL A 903 -16.66 -34.09 -34.29
C VAL A 903 -16.75 -35.37 -35.13
N GLU A 904 -17.59 -36.32 -34.73
CA GLU A 904 -17.93 -37.52 -35.52
C GLU A 904 -19.45 -37.60 -35.74
N ILE A 905 -19.86 -37.84 -36.99
CA ILE A 905 -21.27 -37.94 -37.40
C ILE A 905 -21.49 -39.19 -38.28
N GLU A 906 -22.71 -39.75 -38.26
CA GLU A 906 -23.12 -40.72 -39.28
C GLU A 906 -23.29 -40.03 -40.65
N LEU A 907 -23.09 -40.80 -41.72
CA LEU A 907 -23.22 -40.29 -43.08
C LEU A 907 -24.54 -39.57 -43.32
N GLY A 908 -24.46 -38.31 -43.76
CA GLY A 908 -25.64 -37.51 -44.10
C GLY A 908 -26.49 -37.09 -42.90
N ASP A 909 -25.91 -37.06 -41.71
CA ASP A 909 -26.35 -36.15 -40.64
C ASP A 909 -25.67 -34.78 -40.79
N SER A 910 -25.93 -33.87 -39.85
CA SER A 910 -25.25 -32.58 -39.74
C SER A 910 -24.91 -32.26 -38.29
N THR A 911 -23.86 -31.45 -38.09
CA THR A 911 -23.47 -30.90 -36.79
C THR A 911 -23.37 -29.39 -36.91
N MET A 912 -23.59 -28.66 -35.81
CA MET A 912 -23.09 -27.29 -35.72
C MET A 912 -21.57 -27.31 -35.50
N LEU A 913 -20.87 -26.25 -35.90
CA LEU A 913 -19.48 -25.99 -35.56
C LEU A 913 -19.45 -24.66 -34.79
N GLU A 914 -19.02 -24.67 -33.53
CA GLU A 914 -18.88 -23.41 -32.76
C GLU A 914 -17.44 -22.89 -32.77
N VAL A 915 -17.31 -21.57 -32.95
CA VAL A 915 -16.06 -20.83 -32.94
C VAL A 915 -16.19 -19.67 -31.96
N PHE A 916 -15.33 -19.67 -30.95
CA PHE A 916 -15.23 -18.60 -29.96
C PHE A 916 -14.00 -17.73 -30.28
N THR A 917 -14.13 -16.43 -30.09
CA THR A 917 -13.04 -15.46 -30.25
C THR A 917 -13.16 -14.37 -29.19
N ASP A 918 -12.05 -13.71 -28.90
CA ASP A 918 -11.92 -12.54 -28.02
C ASP A 918 -12.42 -11.23 -28.66
N VAL A 919 -12.55 -11.19 -29.98
CA VAL A 919 -13.05 -10.03 -30.74
C VAL A 919 -14.54 -9.80 -30.46
N LEU A 920 -14.89 -8.61 -29.97
CA LEU A 920 -16.26 -8.18 -29.74
C LEU A 920 -17.04 -8.03 -31.07
N PRO A 921 -18.36 -8.28 -31.10
CA PRO A 921 -19.16 -8.26 -32.34
C PRO A 921 -19.09 -6.97 -33.16
N GLU A 922 -18.89 -5.83 -32.51
CA GLU A 922 -18.73 -4.50 -33.10
C GLU A 922 -17.35 -4.24 -33.73
N HIS A 923 -16.33 -5.01 -33.37
CA HIS A 923 -14.96 -4.94 -33.89
C HIS A 923 -14.63 -6.10 -34.87
N LEU A 924 -15.62 -6.94 -35.18
CA LEU A 924 -15.49 -8.12 -36.03
C LEU A 924 -15.71 -7.75 -37.52
N ASP A 925 -14.63 -7.58 -38.29
CA ASP A 925 -14.69 -7.24 -39.73
C ASP A 925 -15.14 -8.42 -40.60
N THR A 926 -14.42 -9.55 -40.54
CA THR A 926 -14.61 -10.66 -41.47
C THR A 926 -14.47 -12.02 -40.79
N VAL A 927 -15.47 -12.89 -40.98
CA VAL A 927 -15.36 -14.34 -40.77
C VAL A 927 -15.37 -15.04 -42.12
N MET A 928 -14.54 -16.07 -42.32
CA MET A 928 -14.54 -16.89 -43.54
C MET A 928 -14.33 -18.37 -43.23
N TRP A 929 -15.02 -19.25 -43.97
CA TRP A 929 -14.86 -20.71 -43.88
C TRP A 929 -14.47 -21.38 -45.21
N ASN A 930 -13.77 -22.51 -45.13
CA ASN A 930 -13.44 -23.38 -46.26
C ASN A 930 -13.38 -24.85 -45.82
N PRO A 931 -13.98 -25.83 -46.54
CA PRO A 931 -14.72 -25.70 -47.79
C PRO A 931 -16.20 -25.28 -47.60
N ILE A 932 -16.61 -24.28 -48.37
CA ILE A 932 -17.96 -23.67 -48.29
C ILE A 932 -19.13 -24.60 -48.64
N ASN A 933 -18.92 -25.61 -49.50
CA ASN A 933 -19.99 -26.34 -50.20
C ASN A 933 -20.88 -27.24 -49.31
N THR A 934 -20.61 -27.30 -48.02
CA THR A 934 -21.29 -28.21 -47.06
C THR A 934 -21.63 -27.50 -45.73
N LEU A 935 -21.59 -26.17 -45.71
CA LEU A 935 -21.92 -25.32 -44.56
C LEU A 935 -23.24 -24.56 -44.79
N SER A 936 -23.95 -24.21 -43.72
CA SER A 936 -25.18 -23.39 -43.79
C SER A 936 -24.93 -21.90 -44.05
N CYS A 937 -23.77 -21.39 -43.61
CA CYS A 937 -23.27 -20.04 -43.84
C CYS A 937 -21.73 -20.09 -43.89
N THR A 938 -21.08 -19.06 -44.42
CA THR A 938 -19.63 -19.06 -44.71
C THR A 938 -18.87 -17.92 -44.04
N ASP A 939 -19.63 -17.09 -43.34
CA ASP A 939 -19.42 -15.72 -42.90
C ASP A 939 -19.97 -15.52 -41.47
N CYS A 940 -20.08 -16.62 -40.72
CA CYS A 940 -20.75 -16.75 -39.43
C CYS A 940 -19.86 -17.57 -38.47
N LEU A 941 -19.93 -17.29 -37.16
CA LEU A 941 -19.16 -18.05 -36.16
C LEU A 941 -19.73 -19.46 -35.87
N SER A 942 -21.00 -19.71 -36.22
CA SER A 942 -21.73 -20.95 -35.86
C SER A 942 -22.44 -21.63 -37.06
N PRO A 943 -21.74 -22.07 -38.12
CA PRO A 943 -22.37 -22.78 -39.23
C PRO A 943 -22.74 -24.24 -38.90
N TYR A 944 -23.76 -24.76 -39.57
CA TYR A 944 -24.06 -26.20 -39.62
C TYR A 944 -23.32 -26.87 -40.78
N ALA A 945 -22.47 -27.86 -40.47
CA ALA A 945 -21.74 -28.69 -41.41
C ALA A 945 -22.46 -30.00 -41.72
N SER A 946 -22.60 -30.33 -43.01
CA SER A 946 -23.28 -31.53 -43.52
C SER A 946 -22.43 -32.33 -44.54
N PRO A 947 -21.20 -32.77 -44.21
CA PRO A 947 -20.33 -33.45 -45.16
C PRO A 947 -20.72 -34.91 -45.45
N MET A 948 -20.49 -35.37 -46.70
CA MET A 948 -20.75 -36.76 -47.12
C MET A 948 -19.53 -37.70 -46.99
N ALA A 949 -18.40 -37.19 -46.50
CA ALA A 949 -17.15 -37.89 -46.21
C ALA A 949 -16.32 -37.04 -45.22
N THR A 950 -15.40 -37.64 -44.46
CA THR A 950 -14.56 -36.92 -43.49
C THR A 950 -13.92 -35.67 -44.11
N THR A 951 -14.23 -34.51 -43.55
CA THR A 951 -13.90 -33.19 -44.11
C THR A 951 -13.21 -32.34 -43.05
N LEU A 952 -12.10 -31.71 -43.45
CA LEU A 952 -11.43 -30.69 -42.66
C LEU A 952 -11.99 -29.32 -43.04
N TYR A 953 -12.56 -28.62 -42.07
CA TYR A 953 -12.96 -27.22 -42.19
C TYR A 953 -11.89 -26.33 -41.58
N GLN A 954 -11.61 -25.22 -42.24
CA GLN A 954 -10.75 -24.14 -41.76
C GLN A 954 -11.59 -22.86 -41.67
N VAL A 955 -11.48 -22.16 -40.54
CA VAL A 955 -12.07 -20.85 -40.29
C VAL A 955 -10.97 -19.79 -40.20
N TRP A 956 -11.26 -18.59 -40.68
CA TRP A 956 -10.51 -17.37 -40.42
C TRP A 956 -11.42 -16.36 -39.73
N VAL A 957 -10.87 -15.64 -38.75
CA VAL A 957 -11.47 -14.46 -38.12
C VAL A 957 -10.52 -13.29 -38.35
N VAL A 958 -11.08 -12.11 -38.64
CA VAL A 958 -10.38 -10.86 -38.89
C VAL A 958 -11.11 -9.74 -38.14
N ASP A 959 -10.35 -8.89 -37.44
CA ASP A 959 -10.86 -7.69 -36.75
C ASP A 959 -10.78 -6.43 -37.62
N ASP A 960 -11.34 -5.33 -37.12
CA ASP A 960 -11.33 -4.01 -37.76
C ASP A 960 -9.93 -3.38 -37.95
N LEU A 961 -8.95 -3.78 -37.13
CA LEU A 961 -7.52 -3.46 -37.30
C LEU A 961 -6.83 -4.32 -38.39
N GLY A 962 -7.55 -5.29 -38.96
CA GLY A 962 -7.08 -6.19 -40.01
C GLY A 962 -6.11 -7.26 -39.54
N CYS A 963 -6.02 -7.52 -38.24
CA CYS A 963 -5.35 -8.70 -37.70
C CYS A 963 -6.18 -9.94 -37.99
N ARG A 964 -5.52 -11.11 -38.12
CA ARG A 964 -6.21 -12.36 -38.48
C ARG A 964 -5.66 -13.55 -37.71
N ALA A 965 -6.55 -14.46 -37.38
CA ALA A 965 -6.22 -15.80 -36.91
C ALA A 965 -6.96 -16.86 -37.73
N SER A 966 -6.60 -18.13 -37.54
CA SER A 966 -7.29 -19.25 -38.20
C SER A 966 -7.21 -20.54 -37.41
N ALA A 967 -8.31 -21.28 -37.37
CA ALA A 967 -8.42 -22.57 -36.70
C ALA A 967 -8.98 -23.66 -37.65
N ASN A 968 -8.80 -24.93 -37.27
CA ASN A 968 -9.19 -26.09 -38.07
C ASN A 968 -10.05 -27.05 -37.25
N ILE A 969 -11.16 -27.53 -37.82
CA ILE A 969 -12.06 -28.53 -37.22
C ILE A 969 -12.24 -29.69 -38.21
N THR A 970 -12.03 -30.93 -37.79
CA THR A 970 -12.33 -32.11 -38.61
C THR A 970 -13.69 -32.67 -38.25
N VAL A 971 -14.59 -32.80 -39.23
CA VAL A 971 -15.82 -33.57 -39.08
C VAL A 971 -15.60 -34.95 -39.70
N ASN A 972 -15.54 -35.98 -38.86
CA ASN A 972 -15.41 -37.37 -39.27
C ASN A 972 -16.78 -37.93 -39.66
N VAL A 973 -16.84 -38.67 -40.78
CA VAL A 973 -18.09 -39.24 -41.30
C VAL A 973 -17.97 -40.76 -41.36
N VAL A 974 -18.70 -41.44 -40.48
CA VAL A 974 -18.71 -42.91 -40.37
C VAL A 974 -19.78 -43.56 -41.26
N ASP A 975 -19.62 -44.85 -41.57
CA ASP A 975 -20.59 -45.64 -42.34
C ASP A 975 -21.76 -46.10 -41.44
N PRO A 976 -23.02 -45.70 -41.71
CA PRO A 976 -24.19 -46.23 -41.01
C PRO A 976 -24.31 -47.74 -41.08
N ASP A 977 -24.80 -48.33 -39.99
CA ASP A 977 -24.81 -49.78 -39.79
C ASP A 977 -25.79 -50.55 -40.71
N VAL A 978 -25.43 -51.80 -41.02
CA VAL A 978 -26.23 -52.71 -41.84
C VAL A 978 -26.42 -54.02 -41.09
N PHE A 979 -27.65 -54.28 -40.64
CA PHE A 979 -28.01 -55.50 -39.94
C PHE A 979 -28.32 -56.64 -40.90
N ILE A 980 -27.65 -57.77 -40.70
CA ILE A 980 -27.85 -58.99 -41.48
C ILE A 980 -28.16 -60.15 -40.52
N PRO A 981 -29.37 -60.75 -40.58
CA PRO A 981 -29.69 -61.93 -39.79
C PRO A 981 -28.74 -63.10 -40.07
N ASN A 982 -28.50 -63.94 -39.07
CA ASN A 982 -27.74 -65.20 -39.19
C ASN A 982 -28.63 -66.45 -39.13
N ILE A 983 -29.95 -66.30 -38.94
CA ILE A 983 -30.92 -67.40 -38.87
C ILE A 983 -32.31 -66.94 -39.34
N PHE A 984 -33.05 -67.81 -40.01
CA PHE A 984 -34.45 -67.56 -40.44
C PHE A 984 -35.26 -68.87 -40.56
N ALA A 985 -36.59 -68.81 -40.48
CA ALA A 985 -37.45 -69.99 -40.29
C ALA A 985 -38.69 -70.05 -41.21
N PRO A 986 -38.54 -70.30 -42.53
CA PRO A 986 -39.62 -70.17 -43.49
C PRO A 986 -40.76 -71.18 -43.29
N GLY A 987 -41.92 -70.67 -42.86
CA GLY A 987 -43.11 -71.44 -42.56
C GLY A 987 -43.32 -71.75 -41.07
N SER A 988 -42.66 -71.03 -40.16
CA SER A 988 -42.91 -71.08 -38.71
C SER A 988 -44.35 -70.74 -38.33
N GLY A 989 -45.02 -69.91 -39.12
CA GLY A 989 -46.36 -69.38 -38.85
C GLY A 989 -46.38 -68.09 -38.01
N ASP A 990 -45.23 -67.45 -37.77
CA ASP A 990 -45.13 -66.18 -37.04
C ASP A 990 -45.10 -64.91 -37.92
N ASP A 991 -44.98 -65.08 -39.24
CA ASP A 991 -44.86 -64.05 -40.29
C ASP A 991 -43.72 -63.02 -40.12
N ARG A 992 -42.75 -63.27 -39.23
CA ARG A 992 -41.65 -62.35 -38.89
C ARG A 992 -40.30 -62.74 -39.46
N ASN A 993 -39.98 -64.03 -39.54
CA ASN A 993 -38.69 -64.53 -40.06
C ASN A 993 -38.84 -65.49 -41.25
N ASN A 994 -39.97 -65.39 -41.98
CA ASN A 994 -40.27 -66.24 -43.14
C ASN A 994 -39.30 -66.05 -44.33
N HIS A 995 -38.59 -64.92 -44.40
CA HIS A 995 -37.64 -64.60 -45.46
C HIS A 995 -36.33 -64.07 -44.88
N PHE A 996 -35.20 -64.42 -45.51
CA PHE A 996 -33.91 -63.80 -45.20
C PHE A 996 -33.72 -62.53 -46.04
N SER A 997 -33.59 -61.39 -45.36
CA SER A 997 -33.44 -60.06 -45.94
C SER A 997 -32.43 -59.22 -45.16
N ILE A 998 -31.90 -58.19 -45.81
CA ILE A 998 -30.96 -57.22 -45.23
C ILE A 998 -31.73 -56.01 -44.69
N PHE A 999 -31.35 -55.54 -43.49
CA PHE A 999 -31.98 -54.40 -42.82
C PHE A 999 -30.97 -53.26 -42.62
N ALA A 1000 -31.36 -52.03 -42.90
CA ALA A 1000 -30.54 -50.83 -42.77
C ALA A 1000 -31.41 -49.57 -42.81
N ASN A 1001 -30.90 -48.41 -42.41
CA ASN A 1001 -31.65 -47.16 -42.52
C ASN A 1001 -31.88 -46.79 -44.02
N PRO A 1002 -33.13 -46.73 -44.52
CA PRO A 1002 -33.43 -46.48 -45.93
C PRO A 1002 -33.11 -45.05 -46.39
N GLU A 1003 -32.88 -44.11 -45.46
CA GLU A 1003 -32.46 -42.74 -45.77
C GLU A 1003 -30.93 -42.63 -45.96
N LYS A 1004 -30.19 -43.67 -45.58
CA LYS A 1004 -28.71 -43.72 -45.58
C LYS A 1004 -28.13 -44.70 -46.62
N ILE A 1005 -28.95 -45.59 -47.17
CA ILE A 1005 -28.60 -46.62 -48.17
C ILE A 1005 -29.26 -46.30 -49.51
N ASP A 1006 -28.48 -46.26 -50.61
CA ASP A 1006 -28.99 -46.11 -51.98
C ASP A 1006 -29.70 -47.39 -52.46
N LYS A 1007 -29.03 -48.56 -52.34
CA LYS A 1007 -29.65 -49.88 -52.47
C LYS A 1007 -28.74 -51.02 -52.00
N ILE A 1008 -29.31 -52.21 -51.90
CA ILE A 1008 -28.57 -53.48 -51.88
C ILE A 1008 -28.40 -53.92 -53.34
N LEU A 1009 -27.20 -53.74 -53.90
CA LEU A 1009 -26.89 -53.97 -55.31
C LEU A 1009 -27.05 -55.44 -55.70
N GLU A 1010 -26.63 -56.36 -54.82
CA GLU A 1010 -26.79 -57.80 -55.01
C GLU A 1010 -26.89 -58.52 -53.66
N LEU A 1011 -27.70 -59.58 -53.62
CA LEU A 1011 -27.79 -60.55 -52.53
C LEU A 1011 -27.76 -61.96 -53.15
N ARG A 1012 -26.64 -62.67 -52.99
CA ARG A 1012 -26.48 -64.07 -53.43
C ARG A 1012 -26.36 -65.00 -52.24
N ILE A 1013 -26.94 -66.20 -52.38
CA ILE A 1013 -26.90 -67.25 -51.35
C ILE A 1013 -26.47 -68.57 -52.00
N PHE A 1014 -25.60 -69.29 -51.32
CA PHE A 1014 -24.97 -70.52 -51.79
C PHE A 1014 -25.18 -71.67 -50.80
N ASP A 1015 -25.39 -72.88 -51.32
CA ASP A 1015 -25.34 -74.09 -50.51
C ASP A 1015 -23.90 -74.45 -50.08
N ARG A 1016 -23.77 -75.45 -49.22
CA ARG A 1016 -22.46 -75.93 -48.72
C ARG A 1016 -21.51 -76.47 -49.80
N TRP A 1017 -21.96 -76.61 -51.05
CA TRP A 1017 -21.17 -77.07 -52.19
C TRP A 1017 -20.80 -75.92 -53.14
N GLY A 1018 -21.24 -74.69 -52.86
CA GLY A 1018 -21.04 -73.51 -53.71
C GLY A 1018 -22.10 -73.33 -54.80
N THR A 1019 -23.19 -74.11 -54.77
CA THR A 1019 -24.31 -73.93 -55.70
C THR A 1019 -25.11 -72.69 -55.31
N MET A 1020 -25.28 -71.73 -56.22
CA MET A 1020 -26.13 -70.57 -55.95
C MET A 1020 -27.61 -71.00 -55.89
N VAL A 1021 -28.26 -70.76 -54.75
CA VAL A 1021 -29.66 -71.12 -54.48
C VAL A 1021 -30.61 -69.92 -54.51
N TYR A 1022 -30.07 -68.71 -54.35
CA TYR A 1022 -30.81 -67.46 -54.49
C TYR A 1022 -29.92 -66.36 -55.06
N GLU A 1023 -30.53 -65.49 -55.87
CA GLU A 1023 -29.95 -64.22 -56.32
C GLU A 1023 -31.06 -63.17 -56.37
N GLY A 1024 -30.82 -62.02 -55.74
CA GLY A 1024 -31.58 -60.78 -55.90
C GLY A 1024 -30.63 -59.63 -56.25
N ILE A 1025 -31.09 -58.67 -57.05
CA ILE A 1025 -30.32 -57.56 -57.60
C ILE A 1025 -31.13 -56.26 -57.44
N ASP A 1026 -30.46 -55.16 -57.09
CA ASP A 1026 -31.08 -53.84 -56.82
C ASP A 1026 -32.26 -53.90 -55.83
N LEU A 1027 -32.05 -54.58 -54.69
CA LEU A 1027 -33.08 -54.78 -53.68
C LEU A 1027 -33.22 -53.54 -52.75
N PRO A 1028 -34.45 -53.16 -52.38
CA PRO A 1028 -34.69 -52.16 -51.34
C PRO A 1028 -34.41 -52.76 -49.95
N PRO A 1029 -33.76 -52.02 -49.03
CA PRO A 1029 -33.58 -52.47 -47.64
C PRO A 1029 -34.93 -52.60 -46.91
N ASN A 1030 -34.95 -53.41 -45.84
CA ASN A 1030 -36.10 -53.62 -44.96
C ASN A 1030 -37.36 -54.22 -45.63
N ASN A 1031 -37.27 -54.83 -46.81
CA ASN A 1031 -38.43 -55.41 -47.50
C ASN A 1031 -38.35 -56.95 -47.62
N PRO A 1032 -39.01 -57.71 -46.72
CA PRO A 1032 -39.02 -59.18 -46.73
C PRO A 1032 -39.52 -59.83 -48.02
N SER A 1033 -40.32 -59.13 -48.83
CA SER A 1033 -40.86 -59.64 -50.10
C SER A 1033 -39.80 -59.92 -51.16
N PHE A 1034 -38.61 -59.33 -50.99
CA PHE A 1034 -37.42 -59.56 -51.81
C PHE A 1034 -36.33 -60.33 -51.06
N GLY A 1035 -36.68 -60.99 -49.95
CA GLY A 1035 -35.81 -61.94 -49.28
C GLY A 1035 -35.90 -63.34 -49.87
N TRP A 1036 -34.99 -64.21 -49.43
CA TRP A 1036 -35.04 -65.63 -49.76
C TRP A 1036 -35.98 -66.40 -48.83
N ASP A 1037 -36.88 -67.24 -49.36
CA ASP A 1037 -37.86 -68.05 -48.61
C ASP A 1037 -37.35 -69.46 -48.24
N GLY A 1038 -36.05 -69.71 -48.43
CA GLY A 1038 -35.44 -71.02 -48.23
C GLY A 1038 -35.84 -72.06 -49.29
N THR A 1039 -36.35 -71.66 -50.45
CA THR A 1039 -36.66 -72.59 -51.57
C THR A 1039 -35.64 -72.48 -52.71
N TYR A 1040 -35.55 -73.53 -53.52
CA TYR A 1040 -34.75 -73.56 -54.74
C TYR A 1040 -35.52 -74.33 -55.83
N HIS A 1041 -35.67 -73.72 -57.02
CA HIS A 1041 -36.53 -74.21 -58.11
C HIS A 1041 -37.95 -74.63 -57.64
N GLY A 1042 -38.56 -73.84 -56.75
CA GLY A 1042 -39.89 -74.09 -56.20
C GLY A 1042 -39.99 -75.27 -55.21
N ARG A 1043 -38.86 -75.82 -54.76
CA ARG A 1043 -38.81 -76.86 -53.72
C ARG A 1043 -38.25 -76.28 -52.42
N LYS A 1044 -38.84 -76.63 -51.28
CA LYS A 1044 -38.25 -76.31 -49.96
C LYS A 1044 -36.88 -76.98 -49.84
N MET A 1045 -35.86 -76.23 -49.42
CA MET A 1045 -34.56 -76.79 -49.03
C MET A 1045 -34.60 -77.30 -47.60
N ASP A 1046 -33.80 -78.33 -47.32
CA ASP A 1046 -33.64 -78.92 -45.99
C ASP A 1046 -32.95 -77.96 -45.02
N PRO A 1047 -33.19 -78.06 -43.69
CA PRO A 1047 -32.48 -77.29 -42.68
C PRO A 1047 -30.95 -77.49 -42.76
N ALA A 1048 -30.23 -76.40 -42.98
CA ALA A 1048 -28.78 -76.40 -43.17
C ALA A 1048 -28.19 -74.99 -42.99
N VAL A 1049 -26.87 -74.91 -42.88
CA VAL A 1049 -26.13 -73.65 -42.99
C VAL A 1049 -25.83 -73.37 -44.47
N PHE A 1050 -26.19 -72.16 -44.91
CA PHE A 1050 -25.91 -71.59 -46.23
C PHE A 1050 -24.94 -70.42 -46.07
N VAL A 1051 -24.27 -70.03 -47.16
CA VAL A 1051 -23.36 -68.87 -47.17
C VAL A 1051 -23.97 -67.76 -48.01
N TYR A 1052 -24.03 -66.54 -47.48
CA TYR A 1052 -24.46 -65.36 -48.23
C TYR A 1052 -23.29 -64.47 -48.63
N SER A 1053 -23.50 -63.72 -49.71
CA SER A 1053 -22.67 -62.58 -50.11
C SER A 1053 -23.61 -61.47 -50.58
N THR A 1054 -23.58 -60.32 -49.93
CA THR A 1054 -24.38 -59.15 -50.28
C THR A 1054 -23.51 -57.92 -50.47
N LYS A 1055 -23.89 -57.06 -51.41
CA LYS A 1055 -23.18 -55.81 -51.70
C LYS A 1055 -24.14 -54.64 -51.49
N VAL A 1056 -23.80 -53.75 -50.57
CA VAL A 1056 -24.63 -52.60 -50.19
C VAL A 1056 -23.93 -51.31 -50.61
N ARG A 1057 -24.71 -50.31 -51.04
CA ARG A 1057 -24.22 -48.97 -51.37
C ARG A 1057 -24.90 -47.91 -50.51
N TRP A 1058 -24.11 -47.04 -49.89
CA TRP A 1058 -24.58 -45.89 -49.13
C TRP A 1058 -24.87 -44.67 -50.03
N ILE A 1059 -25.57 -43.66 -49.51
CA ILE A 1059 -25.96 -42.45 -50.26
C ILE A 1059 -24.78 -41.62 -50.83
N ASN A 1060 -23.56 -41.77 -50.31
CA ASN A 1060 -22.34 -41.17 -50.88
C ASN A 1060 -21.69 -42.01 -52.01
N GLY A 1061 -22.36 -43.08 -52.47
CA GLY A 1061 -21.86 -43.94 -53.54
C GLY A 1061 -20.83 -44.99 -53.10
N LYS A 1062 -20.41 -45.00 -51.83
CA LYS A 1062 -19.49 -46.01 -51.27
C LYS A 1062 -20.15 -47.39 -51.27
N GLU A 1063 -19.39 -48.43 -51.60
CA GLU A 1063 -19.87 -49.81 -51.72
C GLU A 1063 -19.09 -50.75 -50.79
N LYS A 1064 -19.77 -51.66 -50.10
CA LYS A 1064 -19.16 -52.66 -49.20
C LYS A 1064 -19.79 -54.03 -49.45
N VAL A 1065 -18.97 -55.08 -49.44
CA VAL A 1065 -19.44 -56.47 -49.58
C VAL A 1065 -19.42 -57.12 -48.20
N PHE A 1066 -20.59 -57.53 -47.72
CA PHE A 1066 -20.74 -58.34 -46.52
C PHE A 1066 -20.88 -59.82 -46.90
N LYS A 1067 -20.31 -60.70 -46.09
CA LYS A 1067 -20.38 -62.16 -46.27
C LYS A 1067 -20.47 -62.82 -44.91
N GLY A 1068 -21.19 -63.93 -44.85
CA GLY A 1068 -21.33 -64.72 -43.64
C GLY A 1068 -22.15 -65.98 -43.88
N ASP A 1069 -22.35 -66.74 -42.81
CA ASP A 1069 -23.26 -67.86 -42.77
C ASP A 1069 -24.69 -67.43 -42.36
N ILE A 1070 -25.67 -68.16 -42.86
CA ILE A 1070 -27.07 -68.11 -42.44
C ILE A 1070 -27.60 -69.52 -42.22
N THR A 1071 -28.25 -69.74 -41.08
CA THR A 1071 -28.90 -71.01 -40.77
C THR A 1071 -30.36 -70.99 -41.24
N LEU A 1072 -30.72 -71.89 -42.14
CA LEU A 1072 -32.11 -72.21 -42.48
C LEU A 1072 -32.63 -73.25 -41.49
N ILE A 1073 -33.71 -72.94 -40.77
CA ILE A 1073 -34.48 -73.91 -39.98
C ILE A 1073 -35.92 -74.05 -40.52
N ARG A 1074 -36.53 -75.22 -40.29
CA ARG A 1074 -37.90 -75.59 -40.70
C ARG A 1074 -38.48 -76.61 -39.73
#